data_AF-A0A0D3H8E6-F1
#
_entry.id   AF-A0A0D3H8E6-F1
#
_cell.length_a   1.000
_cell.length_b   1.000
_cell.length_c   1.000
_cell.angle_alpha   90.00
_cell.angle_beta   90.00
_cell.angle_gamma   90.00
#
_symmetry.space_group_name_H-M   'P 1'
#
loop_
_entity.id
_entity.type
_entity.pdbx_description
1 polymer ?
#
loop_
_entity_poly.entity_id
_entity_poly.type
_entity_poly.pdbx_seq_one_letter_code
_entity_poly.pdbx_strand_id
1 'polypeptide(L)'
;MAAMASPPPTTRVCVTGAGGFIGSWLVKLLLSRGYAVHATLRDPCDPKNAHLKQLDGASEMLSLFKADVLDAGELSAAIAGCEGVFHVASPVPGDKIVDPELEVMAPAVKGTLNVLEVCSSSKKVQKVVVVSSTAAVHYNPNWPPGKPKDESCWSDRKICMEKKEWYSASKVIAEKMALEYAEKKGLNVVTVCPCLVFGPQLQPTVNTSNELLIYITKDFRLKHFPCLCSNCDKFHFRRSKHVRDVAEALILIYEKPESSGRYLCAPYHISPKATSLGWKPRKLEETLTDSIEYYEKTGILQDAGGRPCWWQPEMTPPPPPPRRLVCVTGAGGFIGSWLVKLLLSRGYAVHATVRDPHDPKNAFLKQLENAPENLRLFKADVLDGGSLTAAFAGCEGVFHPATPVPEEKTKEMLDPAVKGTRNVLEACSAAGVQKLVVVSSIGAVCFNPSLPRDRIIDETCWSDKKSCKENENWYCLAKTEAEEMALEYSEKNGLHVITVCPALVLGPLLQTVLLSTSSKVLLYVMKGGPDAIGNTFFPIVDVRDVADALLLVYDKAGPSERYICSQEQMDTKDFLDLMKSMYPNYSYTFKVVDVDTRVGLTSEKLKKLGWKPRKLEETLVDSVESHEKAGLVDDEPCRLPYLYRQLDMDPGNLHLFKADELDGDAMTVAFAGCKGVFHIGTPVPKYERVDPQAIGVTDMWWQPEMTPPPPPPRRPVCVTGAGGFTGSWLVKLLLSRGYAVHATLRDPYDPKNAFLKQLENAPENLRLFKADVLDGGSLTAAFAGCEGVFHPATPVPEHKTVDPEKEMLAPAVKGTRNVLEACSAASVQKLVVVSSICAVCFNPSLPRDRLIDETCWSDKKSCKENENWYCLAKTEAEEMALEYSEKNGLHVITVCPGVIFGLLLQTVLLNASSKVLLYIMKGGPDALSNKFFPIVDVRDVADALLLVYDKAGPSSDTSVLKNKWT
;
A
#
# COMPACT_ATOMS: atom_id res chain seq x y z
N MET A 1 48.97 8.46 -67.34
CA MET A 1 48.03 8.69 -66.21
C MET A 1 48.05 7.44 -65.36
N ALA A 2 48.63 7.51 -64.17
CA ALA A 2 48.76 6.36 -63.27
C ALA A 2 47.38 5.92 -62.77
N ALA A 3 47.14 4.61 -62.81
CA ALA A 3 45.98 3.96 -62.23
C ALA A 3 45.90 4.28 -60.73
N MET A 4 44.74 4.78 -60.29
CA MET A 4 44.47 4.98 -58.87
C MET A 4 44.46 3.61 -58.18
N ALA A 5 45.34 3.44 -57.19
CA ALA A 5 45.41 2.25 -56.37
C ALA A 5 44.07 2.02 -55.66
N SER A 6 43.59 0.78 -55.67
CA SER A 6 42.45 0.31 -54.87
C SER A 6 42.67 0.63 -53.38
N PRO A 7 41.65 1.14 -52.66
CA PRO A 7 41.77 1.48 -51.24
C PRO A 7 42.17 0.23 -50.42
N PRO A 8 42.95 0.40 -49.34
CA PRO A 8 43.37 -0.72 -48.51
C PRO A 8 42.15 -1.50 -47.97
N PRO A 9 42.24 -2.84 -47.84
CA PRO A 9 41.13 -3.66 -47.38
C PRO A 9 40.70 -3.23 -45.98
N THR A 10 39.41 -2.98 -45.82
CA THR A 10 38.85 -2.44 -44.59
C THR A 10 38.82 -3.51 -43.51
N THR A 11 39.58 -3.32 -42.43
CA THR A 11 39.64 -4.28 -41.31
C THR A 11 38.26 -4.45 -40.69
N ARG A 12 37.86 -5.72 -40.52
CA ARG A 12 36.54 -6.08 -40.01
C ARG A 12 36.62 -6.58 -38.58
N VAL A 13 35.75 -6.09 -37.71
CA VAL A 13 35.69 -6.48 -36.29
C VAL A 13 34.26 -6.84 -35.88
N CYS A 14 34.12 -7.74 -34.91
CA CYS A 14 32.83 -8.09 -34.31
C CYS A 14 32.69 -7.44 -32.94
N VAL A 15 31.54 -6.82 -32.66
CA VAL A 15 31.18 -6.28 -31.33
C VAL A 15 29.97 -7.05 -30.81
N THR A 16 30.16 -7.85 -29.76
CA THR A 16 29.02 -8.54 -29.13
C THR A 16 28.27 -7.58 -28.20
N GLY A 17 26.94 -7.62 -28.19
CA GLY A 17 26.15 -6.75 -27.29
C GLY A 17 26.17 -5.29 -27.76
N ALA A 18 26.20 -5.08 -29.07
CA ALA A 18 26.38 -3.78 -29.72
C ALA A 18 25.25 -2.77 -29.41
N GLY A 19 24.06 -3.23 -29.03
CA GLY A 19 22.93 -2.37 -28.66
C GLY A 19 22.99 -1.84 -27.23
N GLY A 20 23.93 -2.32 -26.41
CA GLY A 20 24.16 -1.82 -25.05
C GLY A 20 24.99 -0.54 -25.01
N PHE A 21 25.05 0.10 -23.84
CA PHE A 21 25.66 1.43 -23.68
C PHE A 21 27.12 1.55 -24.16
N ILE A 22 28.02 0.68 -23.67
CA ILE A 22 29.42 0.69 -24.12
C ILE A 22 29.52 0.18 -25.57
N GLY A 23 28.69 -0.80 -25.92
CA GLY A 23 28.68 -1.43 -27.24
C GLY A 23 28.37 -0.44 -28.36
N SER A 24 27.35 0.39 -28.20
CA SER A 24 26.91 1.34 -29.23
C SER A 24 27.95 2.45 -29.47
N TRP A 25 28.58 2.94 -28.40
CA TRP A 25 29.70 3.89 -28.50
C TRP A 25 30.93 3.26 -29.16
N LEU A 26 31.23 2.00 -28.84
CA LEU A 26 32.31 1.27 -29.48
C LEU A 26 32.06 1.11 -30.99
N VAL A 27 30.84 0.72 -31.39
CA VAL A 27 30.45 0.66 -32.81
C VAL A 27 30.63 2.02 -33.49
N LYS A 28 30.09 3.10 -32.88
CA LYS A 28 30.21 4.47 -33.42
C LYS A 28 31.67 4.86 -33.67
N LEU A 29 32.55 4.61 -32.70
CA LEU A 29 33.96 4.98 -32.82
C LEU A 29 34.72 4.10 -33.82
N LEU A 30 34.43 2.80 -33.88
CA LEU A 30 35.01 1.90 -34.87
C LEU A 30 34.64 2.32 -36.30
N LEU A 31 33.37 2.64 -36.55
CA LEU A 31 32.92 3.15 -37.86
C LEU A 31 33.64 4.45 -38.21
N SER A 32 33.75 5.39 -37.26
CA SER A 32 34.46 6.67 -37.47
C SER A 32 35.96 6.52 -37.79
N ARG A 33 36.56 5.38 -37.41
CA ARG A 33 37.95 5.03 -37.71
C ARG A 33 38.10 4.18 -38.96
N GLY A 34 37.00 3.94 -39.68
CA GLY A 34 36.99 3.18 -40.92
C GLY A 34 37.02 1.67 -40.74
N TYR A 35 36.59 1.12 -39.61
CA TYR A 35 36.41 -0.33 -39.47
C TYR A 35 35.06 -0.78 -40.05
N ALA A 36 35.04 -1.97 -40.65
CA ALA A 36 33.79 -2.69 -40.89
C ALA A 36 33.35 -3.39 -39.60
N VAL A 37 32.12 -3.19 -39.16
CA VAL A 37 31.63 -3.68 -37.87
C VAL A 37 30.51 -4.69 -38.07
N HIS A 38 30.73 -5.90 -37.55
CA HIS A 38 29.68 -6.87 -37.30
C HIS A 38 29.15 -6.65 -35.87
N ALA A 39 27.90 -6.25 -35.73
CA ALA A 39 27.28 -5.91 -34.45
C ALA A 39 26.26 -6.97 -34.05
N THR A 40 26.49 -7.66 -32.93
CA THR A 40 25.55 -8.69 -32.46
C THR A 40 24.50 -8.14 -31.51
N LEU A 41 23.27 -8.58 -31.73
CA LEU A 41 22.06 -8.19 -31.00
C LEU A 41 21.20 -9.43 -30.76
N ARG A 42 20.51 -9.53 -29.62
CA ARG A 42 19.55 -10.63 -29.40
C ARG A 42 18.38 -10.57 -30.39
N ASP A 43 17.95 -9.35 -30.70
CA ASP A 43 16.96 -9.07 -31.73
C ASP A 43 17.35 -7.79 -32.48
N PRO A 44 17.85 -7.91 -33.73
CA PRO A 44 18.17 -6.77 -34.58
C PRO A 44 16.95 -5.91 -34.97
N CYS A 45 15.74 -6.45 -34.87
CA CYS A 45 14.49 -5.76 -35.21
C CYS A 45 13.90 -4.98 -34.02
N ASP A 46 14.40 -5.20 -32.81
CA ASP A 46 13.97 -4.46 -31.62
C ASP A 46 14.17 -2.94 -31.83
N PRO A 47 13.11 -2.11 -31.67
CA PRO A 47 13.19 -0.67 -31.86
C PRO A 47 14.31 0.01 -31.07
N LYS A 48 14.72 -0.55 -29.92
CA LYS A 48 15.82 0.01 -29.13
C LYS A 48 17.15 0.07 -29.88
N ASN A 49 17.33 -0.80 -30.88
CA ASN A 49 18.56 -0.91 -31.68
C ASN A 49 18.55 -0.02 -32.92
N ALA A 50 17.46 0.71 -33.20
CA ALA A 50 17.32 1.55 -34.39
C ALA A 50 18.42 2.62 -34.50
N HIS A 51 18.91 3.12 -33.37
CA HIS A 51 19.98 4.11 -33.28
C HIS A 51 21.29 3.67 -33.96
N LEU A 52 21.59 2.36 -34.02
CA LEU A 52 22.81 1.84 -34.64
C LEU A 52 22.84 2.08 -36.15
N LYS A 53 21.69 1.99 -36.81
CA LYS A 53 21.57 2.24 -38.26
C LYS A 53 21.68 3.73 -38.61
N GLN A 54 21.52 4.60 -37.61
CA GLN A 54 21.58 6.05 -37.76
C GLN A 54 22.99 6.60 -37.51
N LEU A 55 23.97 5.74 -37.18
CA LEU A 55 25.36 6.16 -37.01
C LEU A 55 26.00 6.49 -38.35
N ASP A 56 26.87 7.50 -38.35
CA ASP A 56 27.64 7.88 -39.54
C ASP A 56 28.48 6.69 -40.04
N GLY A 57 28.38 6.38 -41.33
CA GLY A 57 29.05 5.24 -41.97
C GLY A 57 28.36 3.88 -41.77
N ALA A 58 27.26 3.80 -41.02
CA ALA A 58 26.57 2.53 -40.76
C ALA A 58 26.01 1.85 -42.03
N SER A 59 25.47 2.62 -42.97
CA SER A 59 24.89 2.08 -44.21
C SER A 59 25.88 1.31 -45.08
N GLU A 60 27.17 1.63 -44.97
CA GLU A 60 28.24 1.04 -45.77
C GLU A 60 29.03 -0.02 -44.97
N MET A 61 29.21 0.23 -43.66
CA MET A 61 30.23 -0.46 -42.87
C MET A 61 29.67 -1.21 -41.66
N LEU A 62 28.37 -1.14 -41.37
CA LEU A 62 27.73 -1.85 -40.25
C LEU A 62 26.84 -3.00 -40.74
N SER A 63 27.08 -4.20 -40.21
CA SER A 63 26.22 -5.37 -40.39
C SER A 63 25.66 -5.84 -39.05
N LEU A 64 24.34 -5.89 -38.94
CA LEU A 64 23.66 -6.35 -37.71
C LEU A 64 23.40 -7.86 -37.79
N PHE A 65 23.79 -8.58 -36.75
CA PHE A 65 23.57 -10.02 -36.62
C PHE A 65 22.68 -10.32 -35.42
N LYS A 66 21.68 -11.17 -35.64
CA LYS A 66 20.98 -11.82 -34.54
C LYS A 66 21.94 -12.85 -33.94
N ALA A 67 22.34 -12.67 -32.67
CA ALA A 67 23.10 -13.68 -31.96
C ALA A 67 22.87 -13.63 -30.45
N ASP A 68 22.53 -14.77 -29.87
CA ASP A 68 22.68 -15.05 -28.45
C ASP A 68 24.10 -15.54 -28.14
N VAL A 69 24.71 -15.04 -27.07
CA VAL A 69 26.04 -15.49 -26.63
C VAL A 69 26.05 -16.96 -26.20
N LEU A 70 24.88 -17.52 -25.88
CA LEU A 70 24.74 -18.94 -25.55
C LEU A 70 24.63 -19.84 -26.79
N ASP A 71 24.45 -19.27 -27.99
CA ASP A 71 24.39 -19.99 -29.26
C ASP A 71 25.69 -19.82 -30.06
N ALA A 72 26.51 -20.86 -30.08
CA ALA A 72 27.79 -20.84 -30.80
C ALA A 72 27.63 -20.74 -32.32
N GLY A 73 26.52 -21.22 -32.89
CA GLY A 73 26.25 -21.16 -34.33
C GLY A 73 25.96 -19.74 -34.79
N GLU A 74 25.11 -19.02 -34.04
CA GLU A 74 24.82 -17.61 -34.31
C GLU A 74 26.08 -16.73 -34.12
N LEU A 75 26.88 -17.00 -33.08
CA LEU A 75 28.16 -16.33 -32.88
C LEU A 75 29.16 -16.60 -34.02
N SER A 76 29.21 -17.84 -34.52
CA SER A 76 30.08 -18.21 -35.66
C SER A 76 29.73 -17.42 -36.91
N ALA A 77 28.43 -17.30 -37.21
CA ALA A 77 27.96 -16.50 -38.34
C ALA A 77 28.34 -15.02 -38.18
N ALA A 78 28.20 -14.45 -36.98
CA ALA A 78 28.54 -13.06 -36.72
C ALA A 78 30.05 -12.78 -36.75
N ILE A 79 30.90 -13.70 -36.28
CA ILE A 79 32.36 -13.54 -36.21
C ILE A 79 33.02 -13.87 -37.57
N ALA A 80 32.30 -14.51 -38.48
CA ALA A 80 32.82 -14.91 -39.78
C ALA A 80 33.44 -13.73 -40.55
N GLY A 81 34.72 -13.85 -40.87
CA GLY A 81 35.47 -12.86 -41.63
C GLY A 81 36.01 -11.67 -40.81
N CYS A 82 35.76 -11.62 -39.50
CA CYS A 82 36.34 -10.62 -38.61
C CYS A 82 37.80 -10.96 -38.25
N GLU A 83 38.64 -9.93 -38.15
CA GLU A 83 40.02 -9.98 -37.70
C GLU A 83 40.15 -9.72 -36.20
N GLY A 84 39.13 -9.11 -35.59
CA GLY A 84 39.08 -8.81 -34.17
C GLY A 84 37.69 -8.98 -33.57
N VAL A 85 37.63 -9.28 -32.28
CA VAL A 85 36.37 -9.39 -31.55
C VAL A 85 36.41 -8.60 -30.25
N PHE A 86 35.42 -7.74 -30.05
CA PHE A 86 35.15 -7.04 -28.81
C PHE A 86 33.98 -7.70 -28.10
N HIS A 87 34.26 -8.46 -27.05
CA HIS A 87 33.24 -9.12 -26.25
C HIS A 87 32.72 -8.19 -25.14
N VAL A 88 31.67 -7.41 -25.45
CA VAL A 88 31.00 -6.49 -24.51
C VAL A 88 29.74 -7.09 -23.88
N ALA A 89 29.18 -8.14 -24.48
CA ALA A 89 27.91 -8.72 -24.06
C ALA A 89 28.03 -9.40 -22.69
N SER A 90 27.27 -8.91 -21.71
CA SER A 90 27.16 -9.50 -20.39
C SER A 90 25.86 -9.02 -19.74
N PRO A 91 25.15 -9.89 -18.99
CA PRO A 91 23.98 -9.46 -18.24
C PRO A 91 24.39 -8.50 -17.11
N VAL A 92 23.58 -7.46 -16.90
CA VAL A 92 23.61 -6.60 -15.72
C VAL A 92 22.18 -6.62 -15.15
N PRO A 93 21.95 -7.20 -13.96
CA PRO A 93 20.61 -7.27 -13.38
C PRO A 93 20.09 -5.86 -13.02
N GLY A 94 18.89 -5.51 -13.49
CA GLY A 94 18.18 -4.30 -13.06
C GLY A 94 17.34 -4.52 -11.79
N ASP A 95 16.88 -5.75 -11.58
CA ASP A 95 15.94 -6.13 -10.52
C ASP A 95 16.49 -7.27 -9.63
N LYS A 96 15.68 -7.73 -8.67
CA LYS A 96 16.00 -8.86 -7.79
C LYS A 96 16.22 -10.13 -8.62
N ILE A 97 17.44 -10.67 -8.56
CA ILE A 97 17.82 -11.94 -9.19
C ILE A 97 17.04 -13.08 -8.52
N VAL A 98 16.28 -13.84 -9.29
CA VAL A 98 15.51 -15.01 -8.82
C VAL A 98 16.31 -16.28 -9.06
N ASP A 99 16.89 -16.43 -10.25
CA ASP A 99 17.79 -17.52 -10.63
C ASP A 99 19.16 -16.97 -11.08
N PRO A 100 20.16 -16.95 -10.17
CA PRO A 100 21.49 -16.40 -10.50
C PRO A 100 22.24 -17.21 -11.56
N GLU A 101 21.91 -18.49 -11.74
CA GLU A 101 22.59 -19.33 -12.72
C GLU A 101 22.16 -18.95 -14.13
N LEU A 102 20.84 -18.91 -14.37
CA LEU A 102 20.28 -18.57 -15.68
C LEU A 102 20.43 -17.09 -16.02
N GLU A 103 20.25 -16.19 -15.04
CA GLU A 103 20.19 -14.74 -15.31
C GLU A 103 21.58 -14.08 -15.38
N VAL A 104 22.59 -14.63 -14.68
CA VAL A 104 23.88 -13.95 -14.51
C VAL A 104 25.08 -14.85 -14.83
N MET A 105 25.17 -16.04 -14.23
CA MET A 105 26.35 -16.89 -14.36
C MET A 105 26.51 -17.46 -15.77
N ALA A 106 25.50 -18.16 -16.28
CA ALA A 106 25.59 -18.81 -17.59
C ALA A 106 25.84 -17.80 -18.72
N PRO A 107 25.11 -16.67 -18.85
CA PRO A 107 25.34 -15.75 -19.95
C PRO A 107 26.71 -15.03 -19.86
N ALA A 108 27.22 -14.77 -18.65
CA ALA A 108 28.54 -14.15 -18.50
C ALA A 108 29.68 -15.16 -18.73
N VAL A 109 29.61 -16.34 -18.13
CA VAL A 109 30.71 -17.32 -18.14
C VAL A 109 30.67 -18.18 -19.40
N LYS A 110 29.57 -18.90 -19.63
CA LYS A 110 29.41 -19.77 -20.81
C LYS A 110 29.41 -18.93 -22.08
N GLY A 111 28.76 -17.76 -22.06
CA GLY A 111 28.78 -16.83 -23.19
C GLY A 111 30.19 -16.38 -23.57
N THR A 112 31.03 -16.03 -22.59
CA THR A 112 32.45 -15.68 -22.85
C THR A 112 33.20 -16.85 -23.47
N LEU A 113 33.04 -18.07 -22.95
CA LEU A 113 33.71 -19.25 -23.49
C LEU A 113 33.28 -19.56 -24.93
N ASN A 114 31.99 -19.48 -25.24
CA ASN A 114 31.47 -19.69 -26.58
C ASN A 114 32.11 -18.71 -27.58
N VAL A 115 32.20 -17.42 -27.21
CA VAL A 115 32.85 -16.40 -28.05
C VAL A 115 34.32 -16.76 -28.28
N LEU A 116 35.05 -17.14 -27.24
CA LEU A 116 36.47 -17.52 -27.35
C LEU A 116 36.68 -18.79 -28.17
N GLU A 117 35.78 -19.76 -28.05
CA GLU A 117 35.81 -21.00 -28.83
C GLU A 117 35.59 -20.74 -30.33
N VAL A 118 34.61 -19.90 -30.66
CA VAL A 118 34.37 -19.46 -32.03
C VAL A 118 35.56 -18.66 -32.57
N CYS A 119 36.13 -17.76 -31.77
CA CYS A 119 37.33 -17.00 -32.15
C CYS A 119 38.54 -17.90 -32.40
N SER A 120 38.78 -18.87 -31.51
CA SER A 120 39.87 -19.85 -31.62
C SER A 120 39.74 -20.75 -32.85
N SER A 121 38.50 -21.06 -33.22
CA SER A 121 38.18 -21.81 -34.44
C SER A 121 38.28 -20.96 -35.72
N SER A 122 38.26 -19.63 -35.59
CA SER A 122 38.43 -18.70 -36.70
C SER A 122 39.91 -18.52 -37.03
N LYS A 123 40.30 -18.83 -38.27
CA LYS A 123 41.67 -18.60 -38.77
C LYS A 123 42.01 -17.12 -38.98
N LYS A 124 41.04 -16.20 -38.83
CA LYS A 124 41.22 -14.77 -39.10
C LYS A 124 41.29 -13.91 -37.84
N VAL A 125 40.71 -14.35 -36.73
CA VAL A 125 40.69 -13.52 -35.50
C VAL A 125 42.09 -13.48 -34.89
N GLN A 126 42.67 -12.30 -34.85
CA GLN A 126 44.02 -12.05 -34.36
C GLN A 126 44.05 -11.64 -32.89
N LYS A 127 42.98 -10.98 -32.41
CA LYS A 127 42.88 -10.49 -31.04
C LYS A 127 41.43 -10.40 -30.57
N VAL A 128 41.18 -10.81 -29.33
CA VAL A 128 39.90 -10.67 -28.64
C VAL A 128 40.05 -9.74 -27.44
N VAL A 129 39.22 -8.70 -27.38
CA VAL A 129 39.14 -7.78 -26.23
C VAL A 129 37.87 -8.09 -25.45
N VAL A 130 38.01 -8.56 -24.21
CA VAL A 130 36.90 -8.97 -23.33
C VAL A 130 36.62 -7.89 -22.30
N VAL A 131 35.37 -7.45 -22.20
CA VAL A 131 34.94 -6.44 -21.21
C VAL A 131 34.49 -7.14 -19.92
N SER A 132 35.39 -7.14 -18.93
CA SER A 132 35.12 -7.54 -17.55
C SER A 132 34.49 -6.36 -16.77
N SER A 133 34.83 -6.19 -15.50
CA SER A 133 34.37 -5.10 -14.64
C SER A 133 35.30 -4.96 -13.43
N THR A 134 35.41 -3.76 -12.86
CA THR A 134 36.01 -3.57 -11.53
C THR A 134 35.32 -4.39 -10.41
N ALA A 135 34.12 -4.92 -10.64
CA ALA A 135 33.51 -5.94 -9.78
C ALA A 135 34.40 -7.19 -9.61
N ALA A 136 35.24 -7.52 -10.60
CA ALA A 136 36.25 -8.58 -10.53
C ALA A 136 37.51 -8.19 -9.73
N VAL A 137 37.56 -6.98 -9.17
CA VAL A 137 38.74 -6.41 -8.50
C VAL A 137 38.46 -5.99 -7.04
N HIS A 138 37.26 -5.47 -6.74
CA HIS A 138 36.97 -4.80 -5.47
C HIS A 138 36.81 -5.70 -4.23
N TYR A 139 36.22 -6.88 -4.35
CA TYR A 139 35.82 -7.73 -3.21
C TYR A 139 36.96 -8.65 -2.75
N ASN A 140 38.04 -8.07 -2.24
CA ASN A 140 39.19 -8.82 -1.73
C ASN A 140 39.57 -8.37 -0.32
N PRO A 141 39.18 -9.11 0.75
CA PRO A 141 39.51 -8.74 2.12
C PRO A 141 40.99 -8.97 2.46
N ASN A 142 41.70 -9.79 1.67
CA ASN A 142 43.11 -10.10 1.86
C ASN A 142 44.03 -9.08 1.17
N TRP A 143 43.47 -8.06 0.52
CA TRP A 143 44.25 -7.00 -0.09
C TRP A 143 44.78 -6.03 0.99
N PRO A 144 46.08 -5.71 1.02
CA PRO A 144 46.66 -4.86 2.04
C PRO A 144 45.94 -3.49 2.16
N PRO A 145 45.53 -3.06 3.36
CA PRO A 145 44.96 -1.74 3.58
C PRO A 145 45.91 -0.63 3.09
N GLY A 146 45.39 0.37 2.38
CA GLY A 146 46.17 1.49 1.87
C GLY A 146 46.96 1.23 0.57
N LYS A 147 47.10 -0.03 0.12
CA LYS A 147 47.75 -0.35 -1.17
C LYS A 147 46.77 -0.08 -2.35
N PRO A 148 47.13 0.75 -3.35
CA PRO A 148 46.34 0.91 -4.56
C PRO A 148 46.09 -0.45 -5.24
N LYS A 149 44.87 -0.65 -5.75
CA LYS A 149 44.52 -1.84 -6.51
C LYS A 149 44.98 -1.67 -7.95
N ASP A 150 45.69 -2.67 -8.48
CA ASP A 150 46.21 -2.75 -9.84
C ASP A 150 45.69 -4.00 -10.56
N GLU A 151 46.17 -4.26 -11.77
CA GLU A 151 45.80 -5.41 -12.61
C GLU A 151 46.07 -6.78 -11.95
N SER A 152 46.88 -6.85 -10.89
CA SER A 152 47.12 -8.08 -10.13
C SER A 152 46.02 -8.38 -9.10
N CYS A 153 45.17 -7.40 -8.79
CA CYS A 153 44.11 -7.53 -7.82
C CYS A 153 42.89 -8.29 -8.39
N TRP A 154 42.37 -9.23 -7.59
CA TRP A 154 41.20 -10.03 -7.89
C TRP A 154 40.21 -10.00 -6.74
N SER A 155 38.92 -9.88 -7.03
CA SER A 155 37.85 -10.18 -6.09
C SER A 155 37.86 -11.67 -5.74
N ASP A 156 37.55 -11.98 -4.48
CA ASP A 156 37.44 -13.34 -3.98
C ASP A 156 36.09 -13.95 -4.39
N ARG A 157 36.15 -14.98 -5.24
CA ARG A 157 34.98 -15.69 -5.76
C ARG A 157 34.11 -16.25 -4.63
N LYS A 158 34.71 -16.88 -3.61
CA LYS A 158 33.95 -17.54 -2.53
C LYS A 158 33.14 -16.51 -1.77
N ILE A 159 33.77 -15.38 -1.44
CA ILE A 159 33.12 -14.28 -0.73
C ILE A 159 32.01 -13.66 -1.56
N CYS A 160 32.22 -13.46 -2.87
CA CYS A 160 31.16 -12.96 -3.74
C CYS A 160 29.95 -13.92 -3.75
N MET A 161 30.18 -15.23 -3.82
CA MET A 161 29.10 -16.23 -3.79
C MET A 161 28.39 -16.30 -2.43
N GLU A 162 29.14 -16.34 -1.32
CA GLU A 162 28.59 -16.35 0.05
C GLU A 162 27.71 -15.12 0.33
N LYS A 163 28.13 -13.95 -0.16
CA LYS A 163 27.38 -12.69 -0.01
C LYS A 163 26.28 -12.51 -1.05
N LYS A 164 26.05 -13.49 -1.93
CA LYS A 164 25.08 -13.42 -3.03
C LYS A 164 25.34 -12.24 -3.99
N GLU A 165 26.59 -11.82 -4.11
CA GLU A 165 27.09 -10.80 -5.05
C GLU A 165 27.32 -11.45 -6.43
N TRP A 166 26.24 -11.97 -7.03
CA TRP A 166 26.28 -12.86 -8.19
C TRP A 166 26.95 -12.23 -9.42
N TYR A 167 26.75 -10.93 -9.67
CA TYR A 167 27.41 -10.21 -10.76
C TYR A 167 28.94 -10.13 -10.57
N SER A 168 29.39 -9.86 -9.34
CA SER A 168 30.82 -9.82 -9.04
C SER A 168 31.45 -11.20 -9.18
N ALA A 169 30.76 -12.24 -8.70
CA ALA A 169 31.20 -13.63 -8.87
C ALA A 169 31.30 -14.03 -10.34
N SER A 170 30.29 -13.72 -11.16
CA SER A 170 30.29 -14.07 -12.59
C SER A 170 31.40 -13.36 -13.37
N LYS A 171 31.68 -12.08 -13.08
CA LYS A 171 32.78 -11.32 -13.70
C LYS A 171 34.15 -11.86 -13.34
N VAL A 172 34.39 -12.27 -12.08
CA VAL A 172 35.64 -12.93 -11.69
C VAL A 172 35.83 -14.24 -12.46
N ILE A 173 34.79 -15.07 -12.52
CA ILE A 173 34.87 -16.39 -13.15
C ILE A 173 35.09 -16.24 -14.66
N ALA A 174 34.26 -15.44 -15.33
CA ALA A 174 34.36 -15.22 -16.77
C ALA A 174 35.73 -14.66 -17.17
N GLU A 175 36.26 -13.70 -16.42
CA GLU A 175 37.56 -13.09 -16.72
C GLU A 175 38.72 -14.08 -16.53
N LYS A 176 38.73 -14.86 -15.43
CA LYS A 176 39.76 -15.88 -15.23
C LYS A 176 39.72 -16.95 -16.30
N MET A 177 38.52 -17.46 -16.61
CA MET A 177 38.35 -18.46 -17.66
C MET A 177 38.77 -17.94 -19.03
N ALA A 178 38.54 -16.65 -19.33
CA ALA A 178 39.00 -16.06 -20.57
C ALA A 178 40.53 -16.05 -20.69
N LEU A 179 41.24 -15.65 -19.63
CA LEU A 179 42.70 -15.62 -19.60
C LEU A 179 43.31 -17.03 -19.61
N GLU A 180 42.74 -17.97 -18.86
CA GLU A 180 43.15 -19.39 -18.85
C GLU A 180 42.94 -20.04 -20.23
N TYR A 181 41.81 -19.74 -20.89
CA TYR A 181 41.54 -20.22 -22.24
C TYR A 181 42.55 -19.65 -23.25
N ALA A 182 42.87 -18.36 -23.13
CA ALA A 182 43.86 -17.68 -23.97
C ALA A 182 45.23 -18.36 -23.89
N GLU A 183 45.70 -18.62 -22.67
CA GLU A 183 46.96 -19.32 -22.42
C GLU A 183 46.94 -20.74 -22.99
N LYS A 184 45.87 -21.50 -22.74
CA LYS A 184 45.74 -22.90 -23.19
C LYS A 184 45.65 -23.06 -24.70
N LYS A 185 45.03 -22.11 -25.39
CA LYS A 185 44.75 -22.19 -26.84
C LYS A 185 45.65 -21.29 -27.70
N GLY A 186 46.53 -20.49 -27.08
CA GLY A 186 47.37 -19.54 -27.79
C GLY A 186 46.59 -18.41 -28.47
N LEU A 187 45.36 -18.14 -28.02
CA LEU A 187 44.54 -17.06 -28.54
C LEU A 187 44.94 -15.74 -27.86
N ASN A 188 45.16 -14.67 -28.62
CA ASN A 188 45.48 -13.37 -28.04
C ASN A 188 44.21 -12.73 -27.43
N VAL A 189 44.07 -12.86 -26.11
CA VAL A 189 42.95 -12.29 -25.35
C VAL A 189 43.46 -11.24 -24.38
N VAL A 190 42.80 -10.08 -24.40
CA VAL A 190 43.05 -8.98 -23.46
C VAL A 190 41.75 -8.66 -22.73
N THR A 191 41.79 -8.56 -21.40
CA THR A 191 40.62 -8.22 -20.59
C THR A 191 40.69 -6.78 -20.11
N VAL A 192 39.53 -6.11 -20.08
CA VAL A 192 39.40 -4.72 -19.65
C VAL A 192 38.36 -4.63 -18.55
N CYS A 193 38.72 -4.02 -17.43
CA CYS A 193 37.87 -3.87 -16.26
C CYS A 193 37.40 -2.42 -16.11
N PRO A 194 36.29 -2.02 -16.75
CA PRO A 194 35.71 -0.69 -16.54
C PRO A 194 35.16 -0.52 -15.12
N CYS A 195 35.26 0.71 -14.62
CA CYS A 195 34.53 1.20 -13.45
C CYS A 195 33.06 1.54 -13.82
N LEU A 196 32.37 2.30 -12.96
CA LEU A 196 31.10 2.92 -13.35
C LEU A 196 31.30 3.80 -14.59
N VAL A 197 30.44 3.63 -15.59
CA VAL A 197 30.56 4.33 -16.87
C VAL A 197 29.40 5.31 -17.03
N PHE A 198 29.71 6.59 -17.21
CA PHE A 198 28.74 7.67 -17.44
C PHE A 198 28.94 8.29 -18.82
N GLY A 199 27.93 8.99 -19.32
CA GLY A 199 28.01 9.72 -20.59
C GLY A 199 26.69 9.69 -21.37
N PRO A 200 26.64 10.38 -22.52
CA PRO A 200 25.44 10.49 -23.34
C PRO A 200 24.97 9.12 -23.86
N GLN A 201 23.66 8.86 -23.82
CA GLN A 201 23.09 7.61 -24.35
C GLN A 201 22.91 7.70 -25.87
N LEU A 202 23.34 6.67 -26.59
CA LEU A 202 23.00 6.51 -28.02
C LEU A 202 21.73 5.67 -28.19
N GLN A 203 21.53 4.72 -27.28
CA GLN A 203 20.33 3.89 -27.21
C GLN A 203 19.23 4.57 -26.38
N PRO A 204 17.94 4.27 -26.64
CA PRO A 204 16.82 4.94 -25.95
C PRO A 204 16.62 4.47 -24.50
N THR A 205 17.21 3.35 -24.09
CA THR A 205 17.10 2.80 -22.74
C THR A 205 18.27 3.25 -21.87
N VAL A 206 17.96 3.79 -20.69
CA VAL A 206 18.95 4.13 -19.66
C VAL A 206 19.58 2.84 -19.11
N ASN A 207 20.90 2.84 -18.90
CA ASN A 207 21.60 1.71 -18.28
C ASN A 207 21.77 1.91 -16.76
N THR A 208 22.02 0.84 -16.02
CA THR A 208 22.15 0.84 -14.55
C THR A 208 23.14 1.86 -13.99
N SER A 209 24.29 2.08 -14.65
CA SER A 209 25.25 3.10 -14.19
C SER A 209 24.68 4.51 -14.30
N ASN A 210 23.95 4.78 -15.38
CA ASN A 210 23.34 6.07 -15.60
C ASN A 210 22.00 6.24 -14.89
N GLU A 211 21.28 5.16 -14.57
CA GLU A 211 20.18 5.19 -13.61
C GLU A 211 20.68 5.64 -12.25
N LEU A 212 21.84 5.16 -11.78
CA LEU A 212 22.46 5.65 -10.56
C LEU A 212 22.83 7.14 -10.66
N LEU A 213 23.39 7.58 -11.79
CA LEU A 213 23.70 9.00 -11.99
C LEU A 213 22.43 9.85 -12.01
N ILE A 214 21.43 9.49 -12.80
CA ILE A 214 20.12 10.18 -12.88
C ILE A 214 19.44 10.18 -11.52
N TYR A 215 19.47 9.06 -10.80
CA TYR A 215 18.93 8.96 -9.45
C TYR A 215 19.63 9.94 -8.51
N ILE A 216 20.97 9.98 -8.50
CA ILE A 216 21.75 10.95 -7.71
C ILE A 216 21.46 12.40 -8.15
N THR A 217 21.31 12.65 -9.46
CA THR A 217 21.08 14.00 -9.99
C THR A 217 19.65 14.49 -9.78
N LYS A 218 18.65 13.61 -9.81
CA LYS A 218 17.23 13.94 -9.50
C LYS A 218 16.97 14.00 -8.01
N ASP A 219 17.64 13.13 -7.26
CA ASP A 219 17.38 12.85 -5.87
C ASP A 219 18.74 12.78 -5.17
N PHE A 220 19.28 13.93 -4.76
CA PHE A 220 20.52 14.02 -3.98
C PHE A 220 20.34 13.47 -2.55
N ARG A 221 19.57 12.38 -2.38
CA ARG A 221 19.31 11.63 -1.15
C ARG A 221 19.28 10.13 -1.46
N LEU A 222 20.46 9.51 -1.48
CA LEU A 222 20.63 8.05 -1.55
C LEU A 222 19.75 7.33 -0.52
N LYS A 223 18.71 6.58 -0.94
CA LYS A 223 18.17 5.50 -0.08
C LYS A 223 17.41 4.33 -0.70
N HIS A 224 17.10 4.29 -2.00
CA HIS A 224 16.45 3.09 -2.57
C HIS A 224 17.02 2.66 -3.93
N PHE A 225 18.03 1.78 -3.89
CA PHE A 225 18.36 0.88 -5.00
C PHE A 225 18.60 -0.54 -4.44
N PRO A 226 17.67 -1.51 -4.62
CA PRO A 226 17.70 -2.79 -3.88
C PRO A 226 18.68 -3.86 -4.40
N CYS A 227 19.38 -3.66 -5.52
CA CYS A 227 20.21 -4.72 -6.13
C CYS A 227 21.72 -4.43 -6.17
N LEU A 228 22.18 -3.27 -5.69
CA LEU A 228 23.62 -2.90 -5.62
C LEU A 228 24.07 -2.34 -4.26
N CYS A 229 23.15 -2.14 -3.30
CA CYS A 229 23.41 -1.37 -2.08
C CYS A 229 23.45 -2.21 -0.80
N SER A 230 24.46 -3.08 -0.69
CA SER A 230 24.92 -3.60 0.61
C SER A 230 26.31 -3.05 1.01
N ASN A 231 26.89 -2.15 0.21
CA ASN A 231 28.21 -1.54 0.45
C ASN A 231 28.31 -0.08 -0.05
N CYS A 232 27.25 0.73 0.12
CA CYS A 232 27.21 2.10 -0.44
C CYS A 232 28.31 3.05 0.11
N ASP A 233 28.93 2.77 1.25
CA ASP A 233 30.15 3.47 1.72
C ASP A 233 31.42 3.17 0.89
N LYS A 234 31.38 2.21 -0.04
CA LYS A 234 32.50 1.80 -0.90
C LYS A 234 32.32 2.17 -2.38
N PHE A 235 31.21 2.80 -2.77
CA PHE A 235 31.02 3.26 -4.15
C PHE A 235 31.73 4.59 -4.37
N HIS A 236 32.95 4.52 -4.86
CA HIS A 236 33.75 5.70 -5.15
C HIS A 236 33.27 6.36 -6.45
N PHE A 237 32.21 7.17 -6.38
CA PHE A 237 31.68 7.97 -7.50
C PHE A 237 32.77 8.82 -8.19
N ARG A 238 33.78 9.27 -7.42
CA ARG A 238 35.01 9.91 -7.92
C ARG A 238 35.80 9.06 -8.93
N ARG A 239 35.40 7.80 -9.14
CA ARG A 239 36.11 6.81 -9.93
C ARG A 239 35.40 6.39 -11.23
N SER A 240 34.33 7.06 -11.64
CA SER A 240 33.66 6.77 -12.92
C SER A 240 34.44 7.28 -14.14
N LYS A 241 34.10 6.78 -15.33
CA LYS A 241 34.71 7.17 -16.61
C LYS A 241 33.69 7.41 -17.70
N HIS A 242 34.03 8.31 -18.63
CA HIS A 242 33.19 8.60 -19.78
C HIS A 242 33.10 7.40 -20.72
N VAL A 243 31.91 7.09 -21.21
CA VAL A 243 31.64 5.95 -22.10
C VAL A 243 32.49 5.96 -23.36
N ARG A 244 32.70 7.15 -23.95
CA ARG A 244 33.62 7.33 -25.07
C ARG A 244 35.06 6.97 -24.72
N ASP A 245 35.54 7.29 -23.51
CA ASP A 245 36.92 6.99 -23.12
C ASP A 245 37.13 5.50 -22.87
N VAL A 246 36.10 4.81 -22.37
CA VAL A 246 36.10 3.35 -22.24
C VAL A 246 36.13 2.72 -23.64
N ALA A 247 35.28 3.17 -24.57
CA ALA A 247 35.30 2.68 -25.94
C ALA A 247 36.65 2.97 -26.65
N GLU A 248 37.23 4.16 -26.47
CA GLU A 248 38.56 4.49 -26.98
C GLU A 248 39.66 3.60 -26.36
N ALA A 249 39.56 3.26 -25.08
CA ALA A 249 40.48 2.32 -24.43
C ALA A 249 40.40 0.92 -25.06
N LEU A 250 39.18 0.42 -25.33
CA LEU A 250 38.99 -0.87 -25.97
C LEU A 250 39.65 -0.89 -27.36
N ILE A 251 39.40 0.13 -28.18
CA ILE A 251 39.99 0.22 -29.53
C ILE A 251 41.52 0.37 -29.44
N LEU A 252 42.02 1.21 -28.55
CA LEU A 252 43.46 1.40 -28.35
C LEU A 252 44.15 0.08 -27.95
N ILE A 253 43.55 -0.65 -27.02
CA ILE A 253 44.04 -1.98 -26.61
C ILE A 253 44.02 -2.95 -27.79
N TYR A 254 42.98 -2.91 -28.62
CA TYR A 254 42.94 -3.74 -29.81
C TYR A 254 44.07 -3.39 -30.81
N GLU A 255 44.25 -2.10 -31.11
CA GLU A 255 45.19 -1.58 -32.11
C GLU A 255 46.67 -1.74 -31.72
N LYS A 256 47.00 -1.76 -30.43
CA LYS A 256 48.38 -1.88 -29.94
C LYS A 256 48.84 -3.34 -29.87
N PRO A 257 49.78 -3.81 -30.70
CA PRO A 257 50.23 -5.20 -30.70
C PRO A 257 50.80 -5.67 -29.35
N GLU A 258 51.43 -4.76 -28.61
CA GLU A 258 52.05 -4.99 -27.30
C GLU A 258 51.04 -5.16 -26.15
N SER A 259 49.74 -4.91 -26.38
CA SER A 259 48.72 -5.07 -25.35
C SER A 259 48.51 -6.53 -24.98
N SER A 260 48.51 -6.83 -23.68
CA SER A 260 48.38 -8.20 -23.17
C SER A 260 47.81 -8.26 -21.75
N GLY A 261 47.14 -9.36 -21.41
CA GLY A 261 46.63 -9.62 -20.07
C GLY A 261 45.45 -8.72 -19.68
N ARG A 262 45.50 -8.15 -18.47
CA ARG A 262 44.42 -7.34 -17.90
C ARG A 262 44.74 -5.85 -17.96
N TYR A 263 43.71 -5.01 -18.07
CA TYR A 263 43.77 -3.56 -17.96
C TYR A 263 42.63 -3.02 -17.09
N LEU A 264 42.95 -2.14 -16.15
CA LEU A 264 41.92 -1.44 -15.37
C LEU A 264 41.55 -0.10 -16.01
N CYS A 265 40.32 0.04 -16.47
CA CYS A 265 39.76 1.33 -16.91
C CYS A 265 39.12 2.06 -15.72
N ALA A 266 39.92 2.36 -14.69
CA ALA A 266 39.49 3.01 -13.45
C ALA A 266 40.59 3.94 -12.89
N PRO A 267 40.24 5.01 -12.14
CA PRO A 267 41.20 6.02 -11.67
C PRO A 267 41.74 5.74 -10.26
N TYR A 268 42.06 4.49 -9.94
CA TYR A 268 42.96 4.24 -8.80
C TYR A 268 44.36 4.69 -9.22
N HIS A 269 44.61 5.99 -9.14
CA HIS A 269 45.80 6.67 -9.63
C HIS A 269 46.20 6.26 -11.06
N ILE A 270 45.24 6.21 -12.01
CA ILE A 270 45.47 5.90 -13.44
C ILE A 270 46.17 4.54 -13.63
N SER A 271 45.51 3.51 -14.19
CA SER A 271 46.21 2.27 -14.56
C SER A 271 47.52 2.61 -15.30
N PRO A 272 48.70 2.39 -14.68
CA PRO A 272 49.96 2.80 -15.29
C PRO A 272 50.15 2.08 -16.63
N LYS A 273 49.56 0.88 -16.73
CA LYS A 273 49.54 0.03 -17.90
C LYS A 273 48.63 0.55 -19.02
N ALA A 274 47.43 1.04 -18.71
CA ALA A 274 46.55 1.63 -19.74
C ALA A 274 47.10 2.97 -20.25
N THR A 275 47.66 3.79 -19.36
CA THR A 275 48.23 5.08 -19.74
C THR A 275 49.58 4.95 -20.44
N SER A 276 50.38 3.92 -20.17
CA SER A 276 51.57 3.63 -20.99
C SER A 276 51.23 3.28 -22.44
N LEU A 277 50.02 2.79 -22.73
CA LEU A 277 49.52 2.63 -24.10
C LEU A 277 49.05 3.93 -24.76
N GLY A 278 49.03 5.04 -24.02
CA GLY A 278 48.56 6.35 -24.49
C GLY A 278 47.11 6.68 -24.15
N TRP A 279 46.45 5.89 -23.28
CA TRP A 279 45.09 6.20 -22.83
C TRP A 279 45.06 7.46 -21.96
N LYS A 280 44.34 8.49 -22.43
CA LYS A 280 44.18 9.79 -21.77
C LYS A 280 42.69 10.06 -21.53
N PRO A 281 42.09 9.47 -20.48
CA PRO A 281 40.68 9.67 -20.21
C PRO A 281 40.41 11.12 -19.80
N ARG A 282 39.21 11.61 -20.12
CA ARG A 282 38.70 12.89 -19.66
C ARG A 282 38.64 12.95 -18.14
N LYS A 283 38.59 14.19 -17.65
CA LYS A 283 38.36 14.44 -16.23
C LYS A 283 36.94 14.04 -15.83
N LEU A 284 36.73 13.82 -14.54
CA LEU A 284 35.43 13.43 -14.03
C LEU A 284 34.40 14.55 -14.26
N GLU A 285 34.82 15.79 -14.09
CA GLU A 285 34.01 16.98 -14.29
C GLU A 285 33.44 17.01 -15.71
N GLU A 286 34.30 16.84 -16.73
CA GLU A 286 33.87 16.75 -18.14
C GLU A 286 32.91 15.57 -18.36
N THR A 287 33.16 14.42 -17.72
CA THR A 287 32.29 13.25 -17.82
C THR A 287 30.89 13.52 -17.29
N LEU A 288 30.81 14.21 -16.15
CA LEU A 288 29.55 14.55 -15.50
C LEU A 288 28.81 15.64 -16.28
N THR A 289 29.52 16.66 -16.75
CA THR A 289 28.97 17.74 -17.59
C THR A 289 28.30 17.16 -18.84
N ASP A 290 29.02 16.36 -19.63
CA ASP A 290 28.47 15.75 -20.85
C ASP A 290 27.23 14.88 -20.55
N SER A 291 27.22 14.19 -19.42
CA SER A 291 26.10 13.34 -19.00
C SER A 291 24.88 14.18 -18.62
N ILE A 292 25.06 15.21 -17.80
CA ILE A 292 23.99 16.09 -17.33
C ILE A 292 23.40 16.85 -18.52
N GLU A 293 24.21 17.49 -19.35
CA GLU A 293 23.76 18.21 -20.55
C GLU A 293 22.94 17.31 -21.50
N TYR A 294 23.33 16.05 -21.65
CA TYR A 294 22.55 15.09 -22.43
C TYR A 294 21.15 14.85 -21.80
N TYR A 295 21.10 14.63 -20.50
CA TYR A 295 19.84 14.38 -19.80
C TYR A 295 18.93 15.62 -19.69
N GLU A 296 19.53 16.81 -19.66
CA GLU A 296 18.86 18.10 -19.82
C GLU A 296 18.15 18.19 -21.16
N LYS A 297 18.93 18.01 -22.23
CA LYS A 297 18.46 18.14 -23.61
C LYS A 297 17.38 17.13 -23.96
N THR A 298 17.43 15.94 -23.37
CA THR A 298 16.47 14.85 -23.63
C THR A 298 15.24 14.91 -22.73
N GLY A 299 15.16 15.87 -21.80
CA GLY A 299 14.05 15.98 -20.84
C GLY A 299 14.03 14.85 -19.80
N ILE A 300 15.05 13.98 -19.78
CA ILE A 300 15.18 12.91 -18.79
C ILE A 300 15.22 13.48 -17.38
N LEU A 301 15.85 14.65 -17.23
CA LEU A 301 15.92 15.38 -15.98
C LEU A 301 14.95 16.57 -15.97
N GLN A 302 13.72 16.38 -16.44
CA GLN A 302 12.62 17.32 -16.23
C GLN A 302 11.51 16.69 -15.39
N ASP A 303 10.74 17.54 -14.68
CA ASP A 303 9.53 17.14 -13.97
C ASP A 303 8.34 16.95 -14.93
N ALA A 304 7.17 16.54 -14.40
CA ALA A 304 5.96 16.33 -15.19
C ALA A 304 5.45 17.61 -15.91
N GLY A 305 5.95 18.79 -15.54
CA GLY A 305 5.67 20.07 -16.17
C GLY A 305 6.75 20.56 -17.14
N GLY A 306 7.77 19.74 -17.45
CA GLY A 306 8.86 20.10 -18.36
C GLY A 306 9.93 21.02 -17.75
N ARG A 307 9.92 21.24 -16.42
CA ARG A 307 10.94 22.05 -15.74
C ARG A 307 12.15 21.19 -15.40
N PRO A 308 13.40 21.68 -15.55
CA PRO A 308 14.59 20.92 -15.16
C PRO A 308 14.52 20.49 -13.68
N CYS A 309 14.89 19.25 -13.37
CA CYS A 309 14.81 18.67 -12.03
C CYS A 309 15.71 19.36 -10.98
N TRP A 310 16.69 20.18 -11.42
CA TRP A 310 17.51 21.06 -10.57
C TRP A 310 17.18 22.55 -10.78
N TRP A 311 16.11 22.90 -11.51
CA TRP A 311 15.71 24.29 -11.65
C TRP A 311 15.30 24.84 -10.27
N GLN A 312 16.23 25.58 -9.67
CA GLN A 312 16.02 26.49 -8.55
C GLN A 312 16.29 27.92 -9.06
N PRO A 313 15.61 28.95 -8.53
CA PRO A 313 16.03 30.34 -8.70
C PRO A 313 17.47 30.52 -8.19
N GLU A 314 18.26 31.35 -8.90
CA GLU A 314 19.71 31.61 -8.72
C GLU A 314 20.31 31.33 -7.32
N MET A 315 21.42 30.57 -7.31
CA MET A 315 22.23 30.26 -6.13
C MET A 315 22.78 31.51 -5.44
N THR A 316 22.47 31.64 -4.15
CA THR A 316 23.26 32.45 -3.21
C THR A 316 24.40 31.60 -2.60
N PRO A 317 25.49 32.20 -2.11
CA PRO A 317 26.67 31.49 -1.62
C PRO A 317 26.35 30.58 -0.42
N PRO A 318 27.23 29.62 -0.04
CA PRO A 318 26.90 28.57 0.92
C PRO A 318 26.43 29.14 2.26
N PRO A 319 25.38 28.56 2.87
CA PRO A 319 24.87 29.04 4.14
C PRO A 319 25.90 28.82 5.26
N PRO A 320 25.98 29.73 6.24
CA PRO A 320 26.79 29.55 7.44
C PRO A 320 26.32 28.31 8.23
N PRO A 321 27.12 27.79 9.17
CA PRO A 321 26.74 26.65 10.02
C PRO A 321 25.32 26.84 10.61
N PRO A 322 24.53 25.76 10.79
CA PRO A 322 23.12 25.87 11.16
C PRO A 322 22.98 26.71 12.41
N ARG A 323 22.23 27.81 12.26
CA ARG A 323 21.90 28.73 13.32
C ARG A 323 20.78 28.08 14.14
N ARG A 324 21.12 27.64 15.36
CA ARG A 324 20.22 27.13 16.41
C ARG A 324 19.68 25.71 16.15
N LEU A 325 19.89 24.83 17.12
CA LEU A 325 19.37 23.47 17.15
C LEU A 325 18.09 23.45 18.00
N VAL A 326 17.00 22.96 17.46
CA VAL A 326 15.71 22.82 18.18
C VAL A 326 15.15 21.41 18.05
N CYS A 327 14.26 21.00 18.96
CA CYS A 327 13.55 19.74 18.84
C CYS A 327 12.04 19.94 18.59
N VAL A 328 11.44 19.14 17.71
CA VAL A 328 9.99 19.05 17.51
C VAL A 328 9.52 17.66 17.93
N THR A 329 8.65 17.58 18.94
CA THR A 329 8.04 16.29 19.31
C THR A 329 6.89 15.93 18.38
N GLY A 330 6.65 14.64 18.12
CA GLY A 330 5.51 14.22 17.28
C GLY A 330 5.61 14.77 15.85
N ALA A 331 6.83 14.82 15.31
CA ALA A 331 7.16 15.45 14.04
C ALA A 331 6.41 14.88 12.83
N GLY A 332 5.99 13.61 12.89
CA GLY A 332 5.19 12.97 11.84
C GLY A 332 3.70 13.36 11.85
N GLY A 333 3.24 14.14 12.83
CA GLY A 333 1.87 14.63 12.92
C GLY A 333 1.60 15.84 12.03
N PHE A 334 0.33 16.24 11.94
CA PHE A 334 -0.11 17.30 11.02
C PHE A 334 0.56 18.66 11.28
N ILE A 335 0.42 19.22 12.49
CA ILE A 335 1.11 20.47 12.88
C ILE A 335 2.63 20.26 12.94
N GLY A 336 3.07 19.15 13.54
CA GLY A 336 4.50 18.87 13.75
C GLY A 336 5.30 18.85 12.45
N SER A 337 4.75 18.28 11.39
CA SER A 337 5.45 18.17 10.10
C SER A 337 5.58 19.50 9.36
N TRP A 338 4.54 20.34 9.40
CA TRP A 338 4.60 21.69 8.85
C TRP A 338 5.57 22.57 9.64
N LEU A 339 5.62 22.41 10.97
CA LEU A 339 6.60 23.11 11.80
C LEU A 339 8.04 22.67 11.47
N VAL A 340 8.29 21.36 11.30
CA VAL A 340 9.61 20.86 10.86
C VAL A 340 9.97 21.46 9.49
N LYS A 341 9.04 21.45 8.53
CA LYS A 341 9.26 22.03 7.20
C LYS A 341 9.63 23.52 7.29
N LEU A 342 8.91 24.29 8.10
CA LEU A 342 9.18 25.71 8.32
C LEU A 342 10.54 25.95 8.99
N LEU A 343 10.87 25.21 10.05
CA LEU A 343 12.14 25.36 10.74
C LEU A 343 13.32 25.08 9.82
N LEU A 344 13.24 24.01 9.03
CA LEU A 344 14.25 23.66 8.02
C LEU A 344 14.37 24.73 6.93
N SER A 345 13.26 25.32 6.47
CA SER A 345 13.30 26.41 5.49
C SER A 345 13.87 27.72 6.06
N ARG A 346 13.88 27.87 7.40
CA ARG A 346 14.48 29.01 8.11
C ARG A 346 15.92 28.73 8.56
N GLY A 347 16.50 27.59 8.18
CA GLY A 347 17.90 27.25 8.44
C GLY A 347 18.20 26.70 9.83
N TYR A 348 17.18 26.27 10.58
CA TYR A 348 17.37 25.59 11.86
C TYR A 348 17.85 24.15 11.65
N ALA A 349 18.72 23.67 12.55
CA ALA A 349 18.88 22.25 12.76
C ALA A 349 17.73 21.73 13.63
N VAL A 350 17.14 20.60 13.26
CA VAL A 350 15.92 20.04 13.85
C VAL A 350 16.16 18.61 14.30
N HIS A 351 16.09 18.39 15.61
CA HIS A 351 15.77 17.08 16.16
C HIS A 351 14.26 16.86 16.05
N ALA A 352 13.84 15.71 15.55
CA ALA A 352 12.43 15.40 15.32
C ALA A 352 12.08 14.07 15.96
N THR A 353 11.19 14.07 16.95
CA THR A 353 10.81 12.83 17.62
C THR A 353 9.62 12.16 16.96
N VAL A 354 9.73 10.85 16.78
CA VAL A 354 8.68 9.96 16.30
C VAL A 354 8.75 8.64 17.06
N ARG A 355 7.63 7.94 17.23
CA ARG A 355 7.59 6.65 17.94
C ARG A 355 8.45 5.57 17.27
N ASP A 356 8.52 5.60 15.94
CA ASP A 356 9.41 4.75 15.15
C ASP A 356 9.93 5.52 13.90
N PRO A 357 11.25 5.86 13.86
CA PRO A 357 11.87 6.52 12.71
C PRO A 357 11.92 5.70 11.41
N HIS A 358 11.67 4.39 11.50
CA HIS A 358 11.64 3.47 10.36
C HIS A 358 10.23 3.22 9.83
N ASP A 359 9.19 3.67 10.54
CA ASP A 359 7.82 3.58 10.08
C ASP A 359 7.67 4.35 8.74
N PRO A 360 7.19 3.70 7.66
CA PRO A 360 7.02 4.32 6.35
C PRO A 360 6.21 5.63 6.38
N LYS A 361 5.28 5.78 7.34
CA LYS A 361 4.48 7.01 7.47
C LYS A 361 5.31 8.25 7.79
N ASN A 362 6.53 8.09 8.30
CA ASN A 362 7.44 9.17 8.64
C ASN A 362 8.46 9.45 7.51
N ALA A 363 8.43 8.70 6.41
CA ALA A 363 9.42 8.81 5.33
C ALA A 363 9.42 10.21 4.69
N PHE A 364 8.25 10.85 4.57
CA PHE A 364 8.09 12.17 3.99
C PHE A 364 8.87 13.28 4.73
N LEU A 365 9.12 13.14 6.05
CA LEU A 365 9.94 14.08 6.81
C LEU A 365 11.37 14.16 6.26
N LYS A 366 11.92 13.02 5.82
CA LYS A 366 13.24 12.93 5.19
C LYS A 366 13.24 13.42 3.74
N GLN A 367 12.09 13.76 3.17
CA GLN A 367 11.94 14.32 1.82
C GLN A 367 11.75 15.85 1.85
N LEU A 368 11.52 16.45 3.04
CA LEU A 368 11.42 17.90 3.19
C LEU A 368 12.72 18.59 2.76
N GLU A 369 12.59 19.78 2.17
CA GLU A 369 13.72 20.65 1.82
C GLU A 369 14.64 20.89 3.03
N ASN A 370 15.96 20.92 2.81
CA ASN A 370 17.01 21.05 3.84
C ASN A 370 17.10 19.93 4.90
N ALA A 371 16.21 18.93 4.89
CA ALA A 371 16.23 17.84 5.88
C ALA A 371 17.49 16.94 5.90
N PRO A 372 18.23 16.62 4.81
CA PRO A 372 19.37 15.69 4.90
C PRO A 372 20.52 16.27 5.71
N GLU A 373 20.65 17.59 5.67
CA GLU A 373 21.70 18.36 6.33
C GLU A 373 21.27 18.73 7.75
N ASN A 374 19.98 19.05 7.94
CA ASN A 374 19.51 19.72 9.15
C ASN A 374 18.44 18.94 9.93
N LEU A 375 17.96 17.77 9.49
CA LEU A 375 16.97 16.97 10.21
C LEU A 375 17.57 15.68 10.78
N ARG A 376 17.38 15.44 12.08
CA ARG A 376 17.69 14.17 12.73
C ARG A 376 16.44 13.59 13.38
N LEU A 377 16.04 12.40 12.94
CA LEU A 377 14.92 11.69 13.58
C LEU A 377 15.37 10.92 14.81
N PHE A 378 14.61 11.04 15.90
CA PHE A 378 14.80 10.30 17.15
C PHE A 378 13.60 9.40 17.40
N LYS A 379 13.90 8.16 17.80
CA LYS A 379 12.89 7.26 18.35
C LYS A 379 12.58 7.72 19.78
N ALA A 380 11.40 8.28 20.01
CA ALA A 380 10.98 8.69 21.35
C ALA A 380 9.47 8.53 21.55
N ASP A 381 9.09 8.20 22.78
CA ASP A 381 7.70 8.20 23.25
C ASP A 381 7.57 9.29 24.31
N VAL A 382 6.48 10.07 24.27
CA VAL A 382 6.23 11.11 25.27
C VAL A 382 6.05 10.55 26.68
N LEU A 383 5.72 9.26 26.80
CA LEU A 383 5.62 8.56 28.08
C LEU A 383 6.96 8.03 28.60
N ASP A 384 8.03 8.10 27.80
CA ASP A 384 9.39 7.71 28.16
C ASP A 384 10.31 8.94 28.21
N GLY A 385 10.44 9.50 29.42
CA GLY A 385 11.29 10.68 29.69
C GLY A 385 12.77 10.50 29.35
N GLY A 386 13.29 9.26 29.38
CA GLY A 386 14.68 8.96 28.99
C GLY A 386 14.90 9.17 27.49
N SER A 387 13.96 8.67 26.68
CA SER A 387 13.99 8.87 25.22
C SER A 387 13.85 10.34 24.82
N LEU A 388 13.05 11.12 25.55
CA LEU A 388 12.88 12.57 25.34
C LEU A 388 14.16 13.34 25.69
N THR A 389 14.75 13.09 26.85
CA THR A 389 16.00 13.75 27.28
C THR A 389 17.12 13.52 26.25
N ALA A 390 17.24 12.30 25.72
CA ALA A 390 18.22 12.00 24.68
C ALA A 390 17.97 12.76 23.36
N ALA A 391 16.70 12.98 23.00
CA ALA A 391 16.33 13.76 21.82
C ALA A 391 16.52 15.27 22.03
N PHE A 392 16.36 15.77 23.25
CA PHE A 392 16.49 17.20 23.58
C PHE A 392 17.93 17.64 23.84
N ALA A 393 18.86 16.69 24.04
CA ALA A 393 20.26 16.99 24.27
C ALA A 393 20.85 17.93 23.21
N GLY A 394 21.38 19.07 23.67
CA GLY A 394 21.99 20.11 22.83
C GLY A 394 21.00 21.05 22.13
N CYS A 395 19.70 20.86 22.28
CA CYS A 395 18.69 21.76 21.72
C CYS A 395 18.57 23.05 22.56
N GLU A 396 18.53 24.19 21.88
CA GLU A 396 18.25 25.50 22.48
C GLU A 396 16.77 25.61 22.89
N GLY A 397 15.90 25.01 22.08
CA GLY A 397 14.46 25.08 22.25
C GLY A 397 13.74 23.80 21.84
N VAL A 398 12.54 23.61 22.40
CA VAL A 398 11.67 22.47 22.09
C VAL A 398 10.28 22.97 21.71
N PHE A 399 9.69 22.36 20.70
CA PHE A 399 8.29 22.51 20.31
C PHE A 399 7.55 21.22 20.61
N HIS A 400 6.45 21.33 21.35
CA HIS A 400 5.64 20.20 21.81
C HIS A 400 4.24 20.16 21.20
N PRO A 401 4.09 19.76 19.91
CA PRO A 401 2.79 19.46 19.33
C PRO A 401 2.29 18.03 19.61
N ALA A 402 3.15 17.14 20.13
CA ALA A 402 2.78 15.76 20.38
C ALA A 402 1.72 15.65 21.50
N THR A 403 0.56 15.08 21.19
CA THR A 403 -0.44 14.74 22.19
C THR A 403 -1.05 13.39 21.82
N PRO A 404 -1.12 12.41 22.74
CA PRO A 404 -1.84 11.18 22.50
C PRO A 404 -3.34 11.48 22.46
N VAL A 405 -3.98 11.35 21.28
CA VAL A 405 -5.44 11.42 21.14
C VAL A 405 -5.92 10.04 20.68
N PRO A 406 -6.69 9.30 21.50
CA PRO A 406 -7.30 8.05 21.08
C PRO A 406 -8.41 8.31 20.05
N GLU A 407 -8.74 7.28 19.26
CA GLU A 407 -9.81 7.39 18.24
C GLU A 407 -11.21 7.39 18.85
N GLU A 408 -11.35 6.90 20.09
CA GLU A 408 -12.60 6.79 20.84
C GLU A 408 -12.65 7.76 22.02
N LYS A 409 -13.88 8.12 22.43
CA LYS A 409 -14.12 8.91 23.65
C LYS A 409 -13.75 8.08 24.86
N THR A 410 -12.56 8.29 25.43
CA THR A 410 -12.09 7.55 26.61
C THR A 410 -11.51 8.47 27.67
N LYS A 411 -11.87 8.21 28.93
CA LYS A 411 -11.23 8.82 30.10
C LYS A 411 -9.74 8.52 30.16
N GLU A 412 -9.31 7.39 29.58
CA GLU A 412 -7.91 6.95 29.55
C GLU A 412 -6.99 7.89 28.77
N MET A 413 -7.53 8.87 28.02
CA MET A 413 -6.71 9.88 27.35
C MET A 413 -6.10 10.92 28.30
N LEU A 414 -6.70 11.10 29.48
CA LEU A 414 -6.33 12.14 30.43
C LEU A 414 -4.90 11.93 30.92
N ASP A 415 -4.64 10.76 31.51
CA ASP A 415 -3.34 10.47 32.13
C ASP A 415 -2.18 10.52 31.12
N PRO A 416 -2.25 9.92 29.91
CA PRO A 416 -1.17 9.99 28.93
C PRO A 416 -0.89 11.41 28.40
N ALA A 417 -1.92 12.24 28.21
CA ALA A 417 -1.74 13.61 27.71
C ALA A 417 -1.07 14.51 28.75
N VAL A 418 -1.53 14.40 30.01
CA VAL A 418 -1.01 15.17 31.15
C VAL A 418 0.40 14.68 31.52
N LYS A 419 0.60 13.36 31.61
CA LYS A 419 1.92 12.75 31.89
C LYS A 419 2.92 13.01 30.76
N GLY A 420 2.49 12.96 29.50
CA GLY A 420 3.34 13.28 28.35
C GLY A 420 3.89 14.71 28.41
N THR A 421 3.02 15.67 28.73
CA THR A 421 3.44 17.08 28.91
C THR A 421 4.42 17.22 30.07
N ARG A 422 4.14 16.58 31.22
CA ARG A 422 5.05 16.54 32.37
C ARG A 422 6.44 16.02 32.00
N ASN A 423 6.49 14.88 31.31
CA ASN A 423 7.75 14.26 30.91
C ASN A 423 8.55 15.17 29.96
N VAL A 424 7.88 15.91 29.07
CA VAL A 424 8.55 16.88 28.19
C VAL A 424 9.12 18.04 28.98
N LEU A 425 8.38 18.58 29.94
CA LEU A 425 8.87 19.65 30.83
C LEU A 425 10.11 19.19 31.61
N GLU A 426 10.04 18.02 32.24
CA GLU A 426 11.14 17.44 33.02
C GLU A 426 12.36 17.11 32.14
N ALA A 427 12.14 16.56 30.95
CA ALA A 427 13.21 16.26 30.00
C ALA A 427 13.87 17.54 29.45
N CYS A 428 13.12 18.62 29.24
CA CYS A 428 13.67 19.93 28.88
C CYS A 428 14.63 20.43 29.96
N SER A 429 14.20 20.41 31.22
CA SER A 429 15.04 20.79 32.37
C SER A 429 16.28 19.91 32.48
N ALA A 430 16.12 18.59 32.34
CA ALA A 430 17.23 17.63 32.42
C ALA A 430 18.25 17.81 31.28
N ALA A 431 17.79 18.19 30.08
CA ALA A 431 18.64 18.44 28.92
C ALA A 431 19.22 19.86 28.85
N GLY A 432 18.84 20.75 29.78
CA GLY A 432 19.28 22.15 29.80
C GLY A 432 18.64 23.04 28.73
N VAL A 433 17.48 22.64 28.20
CA VAL A 433 16.69 23.43 27.23
C VAL A 433 16.21 24.70 27.90
N GLN A 434 16.33 25.84 27.21
CA GLN A 434 15.94 27.14 27.77
C GLN A 434 14.47 27.47 27.51
N LYS A 435 13.97 27.16 26.32
CA LYS A 435 12.63 27.57 25.86
C LYS A 435 11.80 26.42 25.31
N LEU A 436 10.56 26.32 25.76
CA LEU A 436 9.59 25.31 25.34
C LEU A 436 8.31 25.97 24.84
N VAL A 437 7.87 25.63 23.63
CA VAL A 437 6.54 26.00 23.10
C VAL A 437 5.62 24.80 23.14
N VAL A 438 4.56 24.85 23.94
CA VAL A 438 3.55 23.78 24.09
C VAL A 438 2.35 24.09 23.22
N VAL A 439 1.92 23.12 22.41
CA VAL A 439 0.68 23.23 21.63
C VAL A 439 -0.49 22.67 22.44
N SER A 440 -1.27 23.58 23.02
CA SER A 440 -2.53 23.31 23.68
C SER A 440 -3.66 23.19 22.64
N SER A 441 -4.85 23.71 22.92
CA SER A 441 -6.04 23.63 22.08
C SER A 441 -7.03 24.69 22.53
N ILE A 442 -7.87 25.21 21.63
CA ILE A 442 -9.03 26.01 22.06
C ILE A 442 -9.91 25.28 23.08
N GLY A 443 -9.91 23.94 23.09
CA GLY A 443 -10.59 23.14 24.12
C GLY A 443 -10.16 23.45 25.56
N ALA A 444 -9.01 24.09 25.77
CA ALA A 444 -8.56 24.54 27.08
C ALA A 444 -9.14 25.91 27.52
N VAL A 445 -9.74 26.67 26.60
CA VAL A 445 -10.30 28.02 26.84
C VAL A 445 -11.82 28.11 26.72
N CYS A 446 -12.45 27.31 25.85
CA CYS A 446 -13.82 27.59 25.40
C CYS A 446 -14.94 26.76 26.08
N PHE A 447 -14.62 25.73 26.87
CA PHE A 447 -15.65 24.90 27.54
C PHE A 447 -15.87 25.35 28.99
N ASN A 448 -16.62 26.44 29.17
CA ASN A 448 -16.94 26.95 30.51
C ASN A 448 -18.37 27.50 30.54
N PRO A 449 -19.33 26.76 31.17
CA PRO A 449 -20.73 27.16 31.18
C PRO A 449 -21.01 28.40 32.04
N SER A 450 -20.05 28.84 32.85
CA SER A 450 -20.16 30.04 33.68
C SER A 450 -19.73 31.32 32.96
N LEU A 451 -19.19 31.24 31.74
CA LEU A 451 -18.83 32.42 30.97
C LEU A 451 -20.09 33.10 30.39
N PRO A 452 -20.17 34.45 30.45
CA PRO A 452 -21.26 35.18 29.80
C PRO A 452 -21.31 34.89 28.29
N ARG A 453 -22.52 34.77 27.74
CA ARG A 453 -22.73 34.38 26.33
C ARG A 453 -22.15 35.38 25.32
N ASP A 454 -22.07 36.65 25.70
CA ASP A 454 -21.52 37.75 24.90
C ASP A 454 -20.02 37.97 25.09
N ARG A 455 -19.38 37.23 26.01
CA ARG A 455 -17.95 37.38 26.28
C ARG A 455 -17.13 36.81 25.12
N ILE A 456 -16.23 37.61 24.57
CA ILE A 456 -15.20 37.12 23.65
C ILE A 456 -14.15 36.33 24.44
N ILE A 457 -13.89 35.09 24.02
CA ILE A 457 -12.84 34.24 24.57
C ILE A 457 -11.47 34.78 24.16
N ASP A 458 -10.67 35.12 25.17
CA ASP A 458 -9.28 35.53 25.06
C ASP A 458 -8.37 34.61 25.88
N GLU A 459 -7.07 34.89 25.92
CA GLU A 459 -6.08 34.08 26.63
C GLU A 459 -6.30 33.99 28.16
N THR A 460 -7.16 34.85 28.74
CA THR A 460 -7.48 34.82 30.18
C THR A 460 -8.54 33.78 30.54
N CYS A 461 -9.23 33.24 29.54
CA CYS A 461 -10.33 32.30 29.73
C CYS A 461 -9.83 30.87 29.92
N TRP A 462 -10.54 30.06 30.69
CA TRP A 462 -10.23 28.65 30.92
C TRP A 462 -11.49 27.82 30.84
N SER A 463 -11.38 26.63 30.24
CA SER A 463 -12.41 25.60 30.35
C SER A 463 -12.54 25.16 31.80
N ASP A 464 -13.79 24.97 32.23
CA ASP A 464 -14.10 24.54 33.59
C ASP A 464 -13.90 23.03 33.71
N LYS A 465 -12.91 22.61 34.52
CA LYS A 465 -12.54 21.19 34.68
C LYS A 465 -13.69 20.34 35.21
N LYS A 466 -14.48 20.89 36.14
CA LYS A 466 -15.62 20.19 36.74
C LYS A 466 -16.66 19.89 35.68
N SER A 467 -17.07 20.90 34.92
CA SER A 467 -17.99 20.77 33.80
C SER A 467 -17.45 19.84 32.74
N CYS A 468 -16.16 19.92 32.38
CA CYS A 468 -15.55 19.00 31.42
C CYS A 468 -15.70 17.54 31.88
N LYS A 469 -15.45 17.28 33.16
CA LYS A 469 -15.57 15.94 33.75
C LYS A 469 -17.01 15.44 33.79
N GLU A 470 -17.94 16.30 34.20
CA GLU A 470 -19.39 15.99 34.30
C GLU A 470 -20.01 15.69 32.93
N ASN A 471 -19.57 16.39 31.88
CA ASN A 471 -20.01 16.17 30.50
C ASN A 471 -19.12 15.15 29.75
N GLU A 472 -18.20 14.49 30.45
CA GLU A 472 -17.23 13.54 29.88
C GLU A 472 -16.42 14.11 28.68
N ASN A 473 -16.20 15.42 28.67
CA ASN A 473 -15.35 16.11 27.71
C ASN A 473 -13.87 15.94 28.08
N TRP A 474 -13.40 14.69 27.97
CA TRP A 474 -12.07 14.28 28.40
C TRP A 474 -10.94 14.98 27.66
N TYR A 475 -11.16 15.38 26.40
CA TYR A 475 -10.16 16.11 25.61
C TYR A 475 -9.97 17.54 26.11
N CYS A 476 -11.06 18.28 26.33
CA CYS A 476 -10.97 19.62 26.92
C CYS A 476 -10.33 19.56 28.31
N LEU A 477 -10.74 18.60 29.15
CA LEU A 477 -10.15 18.40 30.47
C LEU A 477 -8.64 18.15 30.38
N ALA A 478 -8.20 17.23 29.52
CA ALA A 478 -6.80 16.87 29.36
C ALA A 478 -5.94 18.04 28.85
N LYS A 479 -6.47 18.82 27.90
CA LYS A 479 -5.77 20.00 27.39
C LYS A 479 -5.70 21.12 28.43
N THR A 480 -6.75 21.35 29.21
CA THR A 480 -6.74 22.29 30.33
C THR A 480 -5.71 21.92 31.38
N GLU A 481 -5.71 20.66 31.86
CA GLU A 481 -4.78 20.23 32.91
C GLU A 481 -3.33 20.20 32.45
N ALA A 482 -3.06 19.79 31.20
CA ALA A 482 -1.72 19.82 30.64
C ALA A 482 -1.18 21.24 30.47
N GLU A 483 -2.02 22.18 30.01
CA GLU A 483 -1.61 23.57 29.80
C GLU A 483 -1.35 24.30 31.13
N GLU A 484 -2.23 24.16 32.10
CA GLU A 484 -2.05 24.76 33.44
C GLU A 484 -0.79 24.23 34.12
N MET A 485 -0.55 22.92 34.05
CA MET A 485 0.70 22.32 34.56
C MET A 485 1.93 22.92 33.89
N ALA A 486 1.91 23.13 32.57
CA ALA A 486 3.05 23.67 31.84
C ALA A 486 3.37 25.12 32.26
N LEU A 487 2.34 25.95 32.47
CA LEU A 487 2.50 27.31 32.97
C LEU A 487 2.97 27.33 34.43
N GLU A 488 2.40 26.50 35.31
CA GLU A 488 2.89 26.38 36.69
C GLU A 488 4.34 25.89 36.77
N TYR A 489 4.72 24.96 35.90
CA TYR A 489 6.08 24.44 35.85
C TYR A 489 7.08 25.53 35.45
N SER A 490 6.70 26.39 34.49
CA SER A 490 7.45 27.57 34.05
C SER A 490 7.78 28.48 35.23
N GLU A 491 6.76 28.85 36.02
CA GLU A 491 6.89 29.73 37.18
C GLU A 491 7.76 29.13 38.30
N LYS A 492 7.65 27.81 38.53
CA LYS A 492 8.33 27.13 39.64
C LYS A 492 9.77 26.73 39.33
N ASN A 493 10.10 26.40 38.08
CA ASN A 493 11.37 25.77 37.72
C ASN A 493 12.26 26.62 36.80
N GLY A 494 11.80 27.80 36.37
CA GLY A 494 12.59 28.72 35.56
C GLY A 494 12.78 28.32 34.09
N LEU A 495 12.08 27.28 33.62
CA LEU A 495 11.99 26.93 32.19
C LEU A 495 11.10 27.94 31.47
N HIS A 496 11.54 28.55 30.36
CA HIS A 496 10.71 29.49 29.60
C HIS A 496 9.65 28.72 28.80
N VAL A 497 8.45 28.57 29.36
CA VAL A 497 7.33 27.91 28.67
C VAL A 497 6.38 28.93 28.03
N ILE A 498 5.96 28.67 26.79
CA ILE A 498 4.93 29.42 26.07
C ILE A 498 3.86 28.44 25.62
N THR A 499 2.57 28.77 25.76
CA THR A 499 1.48 27.92 25.30
C THR A 499 0.71 28.56 24.15
N VAL A 500 0.38 27.76 23.13
CA VAL A 500 -0.43 28.20 21.98
C VAL A 500 -1.66 27.32 21.88
N CYS A 501 -2.84 27.94 21.82
CA CYS A 501 -4.15 27.29 21.71
C CYS A 501 -4.67 27.42 20.26
N PRO A 502 -4.33 26.50 19.35
CA PRO A 502 -4.88 26.51 17.99
C PRO A 502 -6.37 26.12 17.98
N ALA A 503 -7.10 26.71 17.04
CA ALA A 503 -8.47 26.35 16.70
C ALA A 503 -8.55 25.05 15.85
N LEU A 504 -9.63 24.84 15.09
CA LEU A 504 -9.68 23.74 14.14
C LEU A 504 -8.63 23.96 13.04
N VAL A 505 -7.60 23.14 13.06
CA VAL A 505 -6.49 23.26 12.11
C VAL A 505 -6.84 22.58 10.80
N LEU A 506 -6.99 23.35 9.72
CA LEU A 506 -7.17 22.86 8.35
C LEU A 506 -5.92 23.18 7.51
N GLY A 507 -5.83 22.66 6.29
CA GLY A 507 -4.73 22.93 5.38
C GLY A 507 -4.22 21.68 4.66
N PRO A 508 -3.27 21.85 3.71
CA PRO A 508 -2.74 20.77 2.90
C PRO A 508 -1.97 19.72 3.73
N LEU A 509 -2.11 18.45 3.36
CA LEU A 509 -1.47 17.32 4.02
C LEU A 509 -0.04 17.11 3.48
N LEU A 510 0.95 17.04 4.37
CA LEU A 510 2.30 16.57 4.01
C LEU A 510 2.42 15.04 4.14
N GLN A 511 1.62 14.45 5.03
CA GLN A 511 1.54 13.02 5.29
C GLN A 511 0.39 12.39 4.52
N THR A 512 0.60 11.21 3.92
CA THR A 512 -0.41 10.52 3.10
C THR A 512 -1.17 9.42 3.85
N VAL A 513 -0.69 8.98 5.02
CA VAL A 513 -1.19 7.77 5.70
C VAL A 513 -2.00 8.08 6.98
N LEU A 514 -1.79 9.23 7.62
CA LEU A 514 -2.47 9.59 8.88
C LEU A 514 -3.23 10.91 8.73
N LEU A 515 -4.56 10.82 8.77
CA LEU A 515 -5.43 11.99 8.82
C LEU A 515 -5.54 12.53 10.24
N SER A 516 -5.40 13.85 10.36
CA SER A 516 -5.70 14.53 11.61
C SER A 516 -7.20 14.50 11.89
N THR A 517 -7.60 14.59 13.15
CA THR A 517 -9.01 14.72 13.53
C THR A 517 -9.68 15.89 12.79
N SER A 518 -8.99 17.02 12.68
CA SER A 518 -9.51 18.20 11.97
C SER A 518 -9.74 17.95 10.48
N SER A 519 -8.80 17.27 9.81
CA SER A 519 -8.94 16.86 8.41
C SER A 519 -10.13 15.91 8.20
N LYS A 520 -10.38 15.00 9.15
CA LYS A 520 -11.56 14.13 9.14
C LYS A 520 -12.88 14.93 9.23
N VAL A 521 -12.91 16.07 9.92
CA VAL A 521 -14.10 16.94 9.95
C VAL A 521 -14.36 17.58 8.58
N LEU A 522 -13.34 18.08 7.89
CA LEU A 522 -13.52 18.64 6.54
C LEU A 522 -14.01 17.56 5.55
N LEU A 523 -13.42 16.36 5.60
CA LEU A 523 -13.88 15.23 4.79
C LEU A 523 -15.33 14.86 5.10
N TYR A 524 -15.73 14.88 6.37
CA TYR A 524 -17.11 14.66 6.77
C TYR A 524 -18.06 15.71 6.18
N VAL A 525 -17.68 16.98 6.22
CA VAL A 525 -18.49 18.05 5.64
C VAL A 525 -18.70 17.83 4.14
N MET A 526 -17.67 17.41 3.41
CA MET A 526 -17.76 17.16 1.97
C MET A 526 -18.55 15.89 1.63
N LYS A 527 -18.27 14.78 2.32
CA LYS A 527 -18.85 13.45 2.03
C LYS A 527 -20.25 13.26 2.58
N GLY A 528 -20.57 13.98 3.65
CA GLY A 528 -21.73 13.69 4.47
C GLY A 528 -21.56 12.41 5.29
N GLY A 529 -22.57 12.15 6.12
CA GLY A 529 -22.64 11.00 6.99
C GLY A 529 -23.83 11.07 7.95
N PRO A 530 -23.98 10.05 8.81
CA PRO A 530 -25.14 9.90 9.67
C PRO A 530 -25.07 10.73 10.96
N ASP A 531 -23.89 11.23 11.33
CA ASP A 531 -23.66 11.95 12.59
C ASP A 531 -24.21 13.38 12.56
N ALA A 532 -24.74 13.85 13.68
CA ALA A 532 -25.10 15.25 13.85
C ALA A 532 -23.88 16.09 14.26
N ILE A 533 -23.80 17.32 13.75
CA ILE A 533 -22.87 18.35 14.24
C ILE A 533 -23.67 19.53 14.82
N GLY A 534 -23.18 20.10 15.91
CA GLY A 534 -23.80 21.27 16.52
C GLY A 534 -23.53 22.52 15.70
N ASN A 535 -24.52 23.40 15.56
CA ASN A 535 -24.35 24.71 14.95
C ASN A 535 -23.72 25.68 15.96
N THR A 536 -22.42 25.58 16.12
CA THR A 536 -21.60 26.51 16.93
C THR A 536 -20.78 27.42 16.02
N PHE A 537 -20.12 28.43 16.62
CA PHE A 537 -18.98 29.06 15.96
C PHE A 537 -17.91 28.02 15.69
N PHE A 538 -17.45 27.99 14.45
CA PHE A 538 -16.51 27.02 13.92
C PHE A 538 -15.19 27.74 13.62
N PRO A 539 -14.32 27.92 14.63
CA PRO A 539 -13.08 28.67 14.45
C PRO A 539 -12.05 27.83 13.70
N ILE A 540 -11.47 28.41 12.65
CA ILE A 540 -10.55 27.73 11.74
C ILE A 540 -9.20 28.45 11.71
N VAL A 541 -8.13 27.68 11.53
CA VAL A 541 -6.79 28.21 11.24
C VAL A 541 -6.04 27.29 10.28
N ASP A 542 -5.24 27.86 9.38
CA ASP A 542 -4.38 27.06 8.50
C ASP A 542 -3.20 26.46 9.28
N VAL A 543 -2.84 25.20 8.99
CA VAL A 543 -1.71 24.48 9.59
C VAL A 543 -0.37 25.19 9.39
N ARG A 544 -0.20 25.88 8.26
CA ARG A 544 0.97 26.71 7.94
C ARG A 544 1.00 27.96 8.82
N ASP A 545 -0.16 28.58 9.05
CA ASP A 545 -0.29 29.73 9.94
C ASP A 545 -0.04 29.35 11.40
N VAL A 546 -0.44 28.14 11.81
CA VAL A 546 -0.08 27.59 13.13
C VAL A 546 1.43 27.41 13.24
N ALA A 547 2.10 26.83 12.23
CA ALA A 547 3.56 26.70 12.24
C ALA A 547 4.26 28.07 12.32
N ASP A 548 3.80 29.06 11.55
CA ASP A 548 4.29 30.43 11.59
C ASP A 548 4.08 31.07 12.97
N ALA A 549 2.93 30.85 13.61
CA ALA A 549 2.64 31.32 14.96
C ALA A 549 3.59 30.69 16.00
N LEU A 550 3.82 29.38 15.93
CA LEU A 550 4.70 28.67 16.87
C LEU A 550 6.13 29.21 16.82
N LEU A 551 6.67 29.42 15.61
CA LEU A 551 7.99 30.02 15.45
C LEU A 551 8.01 31.49 15.91
N LEU A 552 6.96 32.26 15.62
CA LEU A 552 6.87 33.66 16.02
C LEU A 552 6.88 33.83 17.54
N VAL A 553 6.11 33.01 18.28
CA VAL A 553 6.10 33.09 19.75
C VAL A 553 7.40 32.55 20.33
N TYR A 554 8.02 31.54 19.73
CA TYR A 554 9.36 31.08 20.12
C TYR A 554 10.39 32.22 20.06
N ASP A 555 10.33 33.06 19.03
CA ASP A 555 11.29 34.16 18.86
C ASP A 555 10.99 35.37 19.76
N LYS A 556 9.71 35.71 19.97
CA LYS A 556 9.32 37.02 20.52
C LYS A 556 8.60 37.00 21.87
N ALA A 557 7.97 35.90 22.27
CA ALA A 557 7.15 35.88 23.48
C ALA A 557 8.01 35.82 24.75
N GLY A 558 7.48 36.42 25.83
CA GLY A 558 8.01 36.30 27.18
C GLY A 558 7.71 34.93 27.81
N PRO A 559 8.30 34.64 28.99
CA PRO A 559 8.03 33.40 29.72
C PRO A 559 6.62 33.36 30.30
N SER A 560 6.07 32.15 30.41
CA SER A 560 4.72 31.88 30.91
C SER A 560 3.61 32.60 30.13
N GLU A 561 3.85 32.92 28.86
CA GLU A 561 2.85 33.55 28.01
C GLU A 561 1.98 32.52 27.28
N ARG A 562 0.70 32.88 27.16
CA ARG A 562 -0.32 32.14 26.41
C ARG A 562 -0.78 32.94 25.20
N TYR A 563 -1.16 32.24 24.11
CA TYR A 563 -1.70 32.81 22.88
C TYR A 563 -2.82 31.93 22.28
N ILE A 564 -3.90 32.52 21.80
CA ILE A 564 -4.90 31.84 20.97
C ILE A 564 -4.52 31.99 19.49
N CYS A 565 -4.57 30.89 18.73
CA CYS A 565 -4.23 30.86 17.31
C CYS A 565 -5.45 30.44 16.48
N SER A 566 -6.17 31.44 16.00
CA SER A 566 -7.38 31.30 15.19
C SER A 566 -7.47 32.45 14.19
N GLN A 567 -7.90 32.18 12.98
CA GLN A 567 -8.01 33.19 11.93
C GLN A 567 -9.42 33.79 11.91
N GLU A 568 -10.39 32.98 11.50
CA GLU A 568 -11.78 33.36 11.28
C GLU A 568 -12.71 32.35 11.96
N GLN A 569 -13.92 32.80 12.27
CA GLN A 569 -14.97 32.00 12.86
C GLN A 569 -16.28 32.32 12.13
N MET A 570 -17.05 31.29 11.84
CA MET A 570 -18.37 31.40 11.23
C MET A 570 -19.30 30.34 11.82
N ASP A 571 -20.60 30.49 11.63
CA ASP A 571 -21.54 29.44 12.05
C ASP A 571 -21.28 28.17 11.22
N THR A 572 -21.52 27.00 11.80
CA THR A 572 -21.33 25.72 11.10
C THR A 572 -22.22 25.63 9.85
N LYS A 573 -23.41 26.24 9.88
CA LYS A 573 -24.28 26.42 8.71
C LYS A 573 -23.63 27.29 7.63
N ASP A 574 -23.06 28.44 8.00
CA ASP A 574 -22.37 29.33 7.06
C ASP A 574 -21.14 28.64 6.44
N PHE A 575 -20.41 27.85 7.24
CA PHE A 575 -19.30 27.04 6.74
C PHE A 575 -19.76 26.01 5.71
N LEU A 576 -20.87 25.32 5.97
CA LEU A 576 -21.47 24.37 5.04
C LEU A 576 -21.92 25.05 3.74
N ASP A 577 -22.56 26.21 3.85
CA ASP A 577 -23.03 26.97 2.69
C ASP A 577 -21.86 27.52 1.86
N LEU A 578 -20.78 27.98 2.50
CA LEU A 578 -19.54 28.35 1.83
C LEU A 578 -18.95 27.15 1.08
N MET A 579 -18.86 25.97 1.73
CA MET A 579 -18.33 24.77 1.10
C MET A 579 -19.18 24.34 -0.10
N LYS A 580 -20.51 24.33 0.01
CA LYS A 580 -21.44 24.02 -1.10
C LYS A 580 -21.29 25.00 -2.26
N SER A 581 -21.09 26.28 -1.97
CA SER A 581 -20.86 27.32 -2.97
C SER A 581 -19.55 27.10 -3.73
N MET A 582 -18.46 26.78 -3.01
CA MET A 582 -17.14 26.56 -3.60
C MET A 582 -17.04 25.21 -4.34
N TYR A 583 -17.71 24.16 -3.86
CA TYR A 583 -17.59 22.80 -4.39
C TYR A 583 -18.97 22.09 -4.53
N PRO A 584 -19.82 22.50 -5.47
CA PRO A 584 -21.22 22.05 -5.56
C PRO A 584 -21.41 20.56 -5.91
N ASN A 585 -20.35 19.86 -6.32
CA ASN A 585 -20.43 18.48 -6.82
C ASN A 585 -20.30 17.39 -5.72
N TYR A 586 -20.11 17.77 -4.45
CA TYR A 586 -20.01 16.82 -3.33
C TYR A 586 -21.38 16.56 -2.66
N SER A 587 -21.44 15.51 -1.83
CA SER A 587 -22.72 14.98 -1.30
C SER A 587 -23.32 15.77 -0.13
N TYR A 588 -22.53 16.39 0.76
CA TYR A 588 -22.97 17.27 1.87
C TYR A 588 -24.12 16.78 2.78
N THR A 589 -24.43 15.48 2.84
CA THR A 589 -25.60 14.99 3.59
C THR A 589 -25.29 14.73 5.07
N PHE A 590 -25.58 15.66 5.98
CA PHE A 590 -25.57 15.40 7.42
C PHE A 590 -26.49 16.37 8.21
N LYS A 591 -26.83 16.03 9.46
CA LYS A 591 -27.68 16.84 10.35
C LYS A 591 -26.87 17.96 11.03
N VAL A 592 -27.31 19.20 10.89
CA VAL A 592 -26.81 20.33 11.69
C VAL A 592 -27.87 20.70 12.73
N VAL A 593 -27.52 20.66 14.02
CA VAL A 593 -28.44 20.89 15.13
C VAL A 593 -28.11 22.21 15.81
N ASP A 594 -29.07 23.13 15.98
CA ASP A 594 -28.82 24.38 16.69
C ASP A 594 -28.52 24.12 18.17
N VAL A 595 -27.46 24.73 18.69
CA VAL A 595 -27.04 24.62 20.09
C VAL A 595 -26.87 26.01 20.71
N ASP A 596 -27.05 26.09 22.04
CA ASP A 596 -27.13 27.35 22.79
C ASP A 596 -25.75 28.02 23.06
N THR A 597 -24.67 27.47 22.51
CA THR A 597 -23.28 27.91 22.76
C THR A 597 -22.66 28.60 21.53
N ARG A 598 -22.74 29.93 21.50
CA ARG A 598 -22.13 30.80 20.49
C ARG A 598 -21.14 31.78 21.11
N VAL A 599 -19.95 31.30 21.46
CA VAL A 599 -18.93 32.14 22.11
C VAL A 599 -17.79 32.42 21.13
N GLY A 600 -17.66 33.68 20.72
CA GLY A 600 -16.62 34.10 19.78
C GLY A 600 -15.25 34.18 20.45
N LEU A 601 -14.17 33.96 19.70
CA LEU A 601 -12.79 34.01 20.20
C LEU A 601 -11.96 35.09 19.50
N THR A 602 -10.89 35.54 20.17
CA THR A 602 -9.95 36.52 19.62
C THR A 602 -8.50 36.03 19.62
N SER A 603 -7.76 36.37 18.56
CA SER A 603 -6.31 36.19 18.42
C SER A 603 -5.56 37.52 18.35
N GLU A 604 -6.15 38.62 18.85
CA GLU A 604 -5.55 39.95 18.78
C GLU A 604 -4.19 40.03 19.47
N LYS A 605 -3.97 39.29 20.57
CA LYS A 605 -2.65 39.22 21.23
C LYS A 605 -1.57 38.67 20.28
N LEU A 606 -1.88 37.60 19.54
CA LEU A 606 -0.97 36.97 18.59
C LEU A 606 -0.75 37.85 17.34
N LYS A 607 -1.81 38.50 16.82
CA LYS A 607 -1.71 39.45 15.70
C LYS A 607 -0.83 40.66 16.05
N LYS A 608 -0.96 41.21 17.26
CA LYS A 608 -0.09 42.30 17.76
C LYS A 608 1.40 41.92 17.81
N LEU A 609 1.72 40.62 17.94
CA LEU A 609 3.09 40.10 17.88
C LEU A 609 3.67 40.06 16.44
N GLY A 610 2.80 40.25 15.44
CA GLY A 610 3.12 40.27 14.02
C GLY A 610 2.61 39.06 13.23
N TRP A 611 1.73 38.24 13.80
CA TRP A 611 1.12 37.11 13.09
C TRP A 611 0.13 37.60 12.03
N LYS A 612 0.25 37.05 10.82
CA LYS A 612 -0.57 37.42 9.65
C LYS A 612 -1.11 36.13 9.02
N PRO A 613 -2.31 35.68 9.41
CA PRO A 613 -2.88 34.47 8.84
C PRO A 613 -3.31 34.69 7.39
N ARG A 614 -3.40 33.59 6.64
CA ARG A 614 -3.94 33.54 5.27
C ARG A 614 -5.44 33.83 5.27
N LYS A 615 -6.04 33.86 4.08
CA LYS A 615 -7.50 33.93 3.94
C LYS A 615 -8.13 32.54 4.08
N LEU A 616 -9.36 32.48 4.56
CA LEU A 616 -10.01 31.20 4.84
C LEU A 616 -10.26 30.42 3.55
N GLU A 617 -10.63 31.11 2.48
CA GLU A 617 -10.86 30.50 1.18
C GLU A 617 -9.60 29.84 0.63
N GLU A 618 -8.42 30.44 0.82
CA GLU A 618 -7.13 29.84 0.42
C GLU A 618 -6.86 28.55 1.21
N THR A 619 -7.12 28.58 2.52
CA THR A 619 -7.01 27.39 3.39
C THR A 619 -7.93 26.27 2.94
N LEU A 620 -9.17 26.59 2.57
CA LEU A 620 -10.16 25.59 2.11
C LEU A 620 -9.79 25.04 0.73
N VAL A 621 -9.36 25.88 -0.20
CA VAL A 621 -8.89 25.44 -1.53
C VAL A 621 -7.71 24.48 -1.41
N ASP A 622 -6.64 24.89 -0.74
CA ASP A 622 -5.45 24.05 -0.60
C ASP A 622 -5.74 22.77 0.18
N SER A 623 -6.68 22.82 1.14
CA SER A 623 -7.14 21.61 1.83
C SER A 623 -7.83 20.66 0.87
N VAL A 624 -8.86 21.11 0.15
CA VAL A 624 -9.67 20.26 -0.74
C VAL A 624 -8.80 19.65 -1.84
N GLU A 625 -7.99 20.45 -2.54
CA GLU A 625 -7.07 19.96 -3.57
C GLU A 625 -6.09 18.93 -3.01
N SER A 626 -5.60 19.15 -1.78
CA SER A 626 -4.72 18.18 -1.12
C SER A 626 -5.43 16.86 -0.80
N HIS A 627 -6.71 16.88 -0.42
CA HIS A 627 -7.48 15.67 -0.15
C HIS A 627 -7.86 14.95 -1.45
N GLU A 628 -8.20 15.69 -2.51
CA GLU A 628 -8.42 15.17 -3.87
C GLU A 628 -7.19 14.43 -4.40
N LYS A 629 -6.02 15.08 -4.35
CA LYS A 629 -4.75 14.49 -4.79
C LYS A 629 -4.36 13.25 -3.99
N ALA A 630 -4.77 13.18 -2.72
CA ALA A 630 -4.56 12.02 -1.86
C ALA A 630 -5.61 10.92 -2.07
N GLY A 631 -6.63 11.12 -2.91
CA GLY A 631 -7.70 10.15 -3.16
C GLY A 631 -8.66 9.98 -1.97
N LEU A 632 -8.83 11.02 -1.14
CA LEU A 632 -9.57 10.94 0.12
C LEU A 632 -11.02 11.41 0.04
N VAL A 633 -11.47 11.91 -1.10
CA VAL A 633 -12.77 12.58 -1.31
C VAL A 633 -13.75 11.76 -2.17
N ASP A 634 -13.62 10.44 -2.17
CA ASP A 634 -14.58 9.54 -2.81
C ASP A 634 -16.00 9.66 -2.23
N ASP A 635 -17.02 9.24 -3.00
CA ASP A 635 -18.45 9.41 -2.69
C ASP A 635 -18.97 8.56 -1.51
N GLU A 636 -18.11 7.92 -0.74
CA GLU A 636 -18.55 7.12 0.40
C GLU A 636 -18.76 8.02 1.65
N PRO A 637 -19.94 7.97 2.29
CA PRO A 637 -20.19 8.68 3.54
C PRO A 637 -19.17 8.27 4.60
N CYS A 638 -18.73 9.21 5.42
CA CYS A 638 -17.80 8.94 6.51
C CYS A 638 -18.39 9.33 7.86
N ARG A 639 -17.70 9.01 8.96
CA ARG A 639 -18.13 9.35 10.32
C ARG A 639 -17.48 10.64 10.78
N LEU A 640 -18.24 11.49 11.46
CA LEU A 640 -17.71 12.68 12.12
C LEU A 640 -16.84 12.21 13.29
N PRO A 641 -15.67 12.79 13.55
CA PRO A 641 -14.88 12.42 14.71
C PRO A 641 -15.66 12.67 16.01
N TYR A 642 -15.52 11.79 17.01
CA TYR A 642 -16.33 11.83 18.24
C TYR A 642 -16.29 13.19 18.96
N LEU A 643 -15.17 13.91 18.86
CA LEU A 643 -14.98 15.25 19.44
C LEU A 643 -15.97 16.30 18.91
N TYR A 644 -16.53 16.08 17.72
CA TYR A 644 -17.44 17.01 17.04
C TYR A 644 -18.87 16.46 16.91
N ARG A 645 -19.11 15.21 17.31
CA ARG A 645 -20.45 14.62 17.30
C ARG A 645 -21.33 15.29 18.34
N GLN A 646 -22.48 15.79 17.91
CA GLN A 646 -23.57 16.02 18.84
C GLN A 646 -24.31 14.71 19.04
N LEU A 647 -24.45 14.31 20.31
CA LEU A 647 -25.44 13.31 20.68
C LEU A 647 -26.80 13.94 20.39
N ASP A 648 -27.69 13.24 19.70
CA ASP A 648 -29.05 13.72 19.42
C ASP A 648 -29.71 14.14 20.76
N MET A 649 -29.74 15.45 21.05
CA MET A 649 -30.60 16.02 22.07
C MET A 649 -31.98 16.25 21.47
N ASP A 650 -32.69 15.15 21.22
CA ASP A 650 -34.16 15.10 21.29
C ASP A 650 -34.63 13.65 21.54
N PRO A 651 -34.87 13.25 22.81
CA PRO A 651 -35.54 11.99 23.14
C PRO A 651 -37.07 12.08 23.00
N GLY A 652 -37.60 13.15 22.41
CA GLY A 652 -39.01 13.53 22.51
C GLY A 652 -39.95 13.09 21.39
N ASN A 653 -39.47 12.61 20.22
CA ASN A 653 -40.38 12.34 19.10
C ASN A 653 -40.04 11.14 18.18
N LEU A 654 -39.26 10.19 18.67
CA LEU A 654 -39.27 8.83 18.09
C LEU A 654 -39.75 7.86 19.16
N HIS A 655 -41.03 7.47 19.09
CA HIS A 655 -41.53 6.33 19.84
C HIS A 655 -40.93 5.03 19.28
N LEU A 656 -39.68 4.75 19.64
CA LEU A 656 -39.09 3.42 19.71
C LEU A 656 -38.26 3.38 21.00
N PHE A 657 -38.93 2.89 22.05
CA PHE A 657 -38.47 2.54 23.40
C PHE A 657 -37.03 2.91 23.81
N LYS A 658 -36.95 3.78 24.84
CA LYS A 658 -35.81 3.91 25.76
C LYS A 658 -35.39 2.53 26.30
N ALA A 659 -34.09 2.27 26.31
CA ALA A 659 -33.47 1.12 26.96
C ALA A 659 -32.62 1.56 28.18
N ASP A 660 -33.10 2.56 28.93
CA ASP A 660 -32.47 3.02 30.16
C ASP A 660 -33.40 2.70 31.34
N GLU A 661 -33.57 1.41 31.63
CA GLU A 661 -34.11 0.88 32.90
C GLU A 661 -34.01 -0.67 32.88
N LEU A 662 -32.79 -1.21 32.74
CA LEU A 662 -32.53 -2.62 33.06
C LEU A 662 -31.17 -2.71 33.75
N ASP A 663 -31.22 -3.01 35.04
CA ASP A 663 -30.08 -3.41 35.87
C ASP A 663 -29.21 -4.42 35.13
N GLY A 664 -27.91 -4.13 35.08
CA GLY A 664 -26.91 -5.12 34.74
C GLY A 664 -26.88 -6.17 35.83
N ASP A 665 -27.42 -7.36 35.54
CA ASP A 665 -26.98 -8.67 36.08
C ASP A 665 -27.83 -9.90 35.67
N ALA A 666 -28.72 -9.80 34.66
CA ALA A 666 -29.60 -10.93 34.28
C ALA A 666 -29.49 -11.41 32.82
N MET A 667 -28.27 -11.48 32.25
CA MET A 667 -28.02 -12.09 30.92
C MET A 667 -26.76 -12.97 30.91
N THR A 668 -26.50 -13.67 32.02
CA THR A 668 -25.34 -14.59 32.18
C THR A 668 -25.73 -16.08 32.16
N VAL A 669 -26.96 -16.44 31.77
CA VAL A 669 -27.37 -17.86 31.73
C VAL A 669 -28.16 -18.19 30.46
N ALA A 670 -27.44 -18.37 29.35
CA ALA A 670 -27.77 -19.31 28.28
C ALA A 670 -26.63 -19.32 27.25
N PHE A 671 -26.25 -20.49 26.75
CA PHE A 671 -25.16 -20.77 25.79
C PHE A 671 -23.75 -20.95 26.36
N ALA A 672 -23.64 -21.81 27.37
CA ALA A 672 -22.45 -22.65 27.53
C ALA A 672 -22.47 -23.75 26.44
N GLY A 673 -21.97 -23.46 25.23
CA GLY A 673 -21.92 -24.46 24.15
C GLY A 673 -21.26 -24.00 22.84
N CYS A 674 -21.41 -22.75 22.45
CA CYS A 674 -20.88 -22.24 21.18
C CYS A 674 -19.48 -21.64 21.35
N LYS A 675 -18.45 -22.38 20.92
CA LYS A 675 -17.10 -21.84 20.74
C LYS A 675 -17.06 -20.95 19.49
N GLY A 676 -17.31 -19.65 19.68
CA GLY A 676 -17.17 -18.64 18.63
C GLY A 676 -17.92 -17.35 18.93
N VAL A 677 -17.59 -16.67 20.01
CA VAL A 677 -18.14 -15.34 20.34
C VAL A 677 -17.06 -14.29 20.07
N PHE A 678 -17.34 -13.31 19.22
CA PHE A 678 -16.54 -12.10 19.10
C PHE A 678 -17.30 -10.94 19.74
N HIS A 679 -16.78 -10.43 20.86
CA HIS A 679 -17.06 -9.07 21.31
C HIS A 679 -16.07 -8.13 20.63
N ILE A 680 -16.56 -7.14 19.88
CA ILE A 680 -15.72 -6.08 19.33
C ILE A 680 -15.42 -5.11 20.48
N GLY A 681 -14.19 -5.12 21.03
CA GLY A 681 -13.75 -4.07 21.97
C GLY A 681 -12.70 -4.38 23.05
N THR A 682 -12.19 -5.60 23.24
CA THR A 682 -11.18 -5.88 24.29
C THR A 682 -9.93 -6.60 23.78
N PRO A 683 -8.74 -6.34 24.38
CA PRO A 683 -7.48 -6.97 23.97
C PRO A 683 -7.44 -8.45 24.37
N VAL A 684 -6.92 -9.27 23.46
CA VAL A 684 -6.80 -10.72 23.59
C VAL A 684 -5.89 -11.11 24.78
N PRO A 685 -6.38 -11.86 25.80
CA PRO A 685 -5.50 -12.47 26.79
C PRO A 685 -4.85 -13.74 26.20
N LYS A 686 -3.60 -13.99 26.59
CA LYS A 686 -2.86 -15.21 26.26
C LYS A 686 -3.62 -16.46 26.74
N TYR A 687 -3.67 -17.47 25.87
CA TYR A 687 -4.24 -18.79 26.15
C TYR A 687 -3.52 -19.47 27.33
N GLU A 688 -4.26 -19.83 28.38
CA GLU A 688 -3.90 -20.93 29.29
C GLU A 688 -4.70 -22.18 28.92
N ARG A 689 -4.01 -23.32 28.86
CA ARG A 689 -4.61 -24.65 28.64
C ARG A 689 -5.40 -25.06 29.88
N VAL A 690 -6.70 -25.30 29.71
CA VAL A 690 -7.54 -25.96 30.72
C VAL A 690 -7.53 -27.48 30.47
N ASP A 691 -7.45 -28.24 31.56
CA ASP A 691 -7.32 -29.70 31.64
C ASP A 691 -8.49 -30.45 30.97
N PRO A 692 -8.23 -31.38 30.03
CA PRO A 692 -9.26 -32.15 29.31
C PRO A 692 -10.13 -33.09 30.16
N GLN A 693 -9.82 -33.33 31.44
CA GLN A 693 -10.56 -34.31 32.25
C GLN A 693 -11.92 -33.81 32.80
N ALA A 694 -12.23 -32.52 32.70
CA ALA A 694 -13.43 -31.95 33.36
C ALA A 694 -14.75 -32.08 32.56
N ILE A 695 -14.74 -32.55 31.32
CA ILE A 695 -15.93 -32.61 30.47
C ILE A 695 -15.94 -33.96 29.75
N GLY A 696 -16.66 -34.94 30.29
CA GLY A 696 -16.69 -36.33 29.85
C GLY A 696 -17.20 -36.54 28.42
N VAL A 697 -16.37 -36.20 27.43
CA VAL A 697 -16.54 -36.53 26.02
C VAL A 697 -15.30 -37.31 25.61
N THR A 698 -15.44 -38.62 25.44
CA THR A 698 -14.40 -39.47 24.86
C THR A 698 -14.14 -39.07 23.42
N ASP A 699 -12.86 -38.83 23.15
CA ASP A 699 -12.17 -38.55 21.88
C ASP A 699 -12.95 -38.84 20.59
N MET A 700 -13.14 -37.79 19.78
CA MET A 700 -13.03 -37.85 18.30
C MET A 700 -12.74 -36.43 17.79
N TRP A 701 -11.94 -36.31 16.72
CA TRP A 701 -11.27 -35.12 16.12
C TRP A 701 -9.94 -34.75 16.84
N TRP A 702 -8.73 -35.03 16.33
CA TRP A 702 -8.18 -35.02 14.97
C TRP A 702 -7.10 -36.12 14.85
N GLN A 703 -7.30 -37.12 14.00
CA GLN A 703 -6.21 -37.91 13.41
C GLN A 703 -6.30 -37.81 11.89
N PRO A 704 -5.17 -37.77 11.16
CA PRO A 704 -5.17 -37.92 9.71
C PRO A 704 -5.42 -39.40 9.39
N GLU A 705 -6.68 -39.81 9.29
CA GLU A 705 -7.02 -41.13 8.78
C GLU A 705 -7.36 -41.10 7.29
N MET A 706 -6.96 -42.19 6.64
CA MET A 706 -7.01 -42.49 5.21
C MET A 706 -8.34 -42.15 4.55
N THR A 707 -8.27 -41.70 3.30
CA THR A 707 -9.43 -41.54 2.41
C THR A 707 -10.23 -42.84 2.36
N PRO A 708 -11.53 -42.83 2.75
CA PRO A 708 -12.39 -43.98 2.54
C PRO A 708 -12.55 -44.24 1.04
N PRO A 709 -12.78 -45.50 0.61
CA PRO A 709 -13.00 -45.80 -0.80
C PRO A 709 -14.19 -45.00 -1.34
N PRO A 710 -14.15 -44.58 -2.63
CA PRO A 710 -15.21 -43.79 -3.21
C PRO A 710 -16.56 -44.52 -3.10
N PRO A 711 -17.64 -43.84 -2.66
CA PRO A 711 -18.96 -44.45 -2.64
C PRO A 711 -19.39 -44.84 -4.06
N PRO A 712 -20.33 -45.80 -4.22
CA PRO A 712 -20.88 -46.14 -5.53
C PRO A 712 -21.43 -44.88 -6.23
N PRO A 713 -21.46 -44.85 -7.57
CA PRO A 713 -21.84 -43.66 -8.33
C PRO A 713 -23.23 -43.19 -7.90
N ARG A 714 -23.28 -42.05 -7.19
CA ARG A 714 -24.52 -41.39 -6.81
C ARG A 714 -25.14 -40.77 -8.06
N ARG A 715 -26.48 -40.81 -8.15
CA ARG A 715 -27.21 -40.13 -9.23
C ARG A 715 -26.91 -38.62 -9.14
N PRO A 716 -26.98 -37.90 -10.27
CA PRO A 716 -26.61 -36.49 -10.27
C PRO A 716 -27.52 -35.68 -9.35
N VAL A 717 -26.98 -34.63 -8.74
CA VAL A 717 -27.76 -33.63 -7.99
C VAL A 717 -27.66 -32.29 -8.72
N CYS A 718 -28.68 -31.44 -8.62
CA CYS A 718 -28.63 -30.12 -9.23
C CYS A 718 -28.46 -29.01 -8.19
N VAL A 719 -27.59 -28.03 -8.45
CA VAL A 719 -27.46 -26.80 -7.65
C VAL A 719 -27.92 -25.62 -8.50
N THR A 720 -28.99 -24.95 -8.06
CA THR A 720 -29.41 -23.71 -8.72
C THR A 720 -28.51 -22.54 -8.34
N GLY A 721 -28.31 -21.55 -9.23
CA GLY A 721 -27.47 -20.38 -8.93
C GLY A 721 -26.03 -20.73 -8.53
N ALA A 722 -25.43 -21.73 -9.19
CA ALA A 722 -24.13 -22.30 -8.84
C ALA A 722 -22.94 -21.30 -8.85
N GLY A 723 -23.05 -20.20 -9.59
CA GLY A 723 -22.06 -19.13 -9.61
C GLY A 723 -22.16 -18.15 -8.43
N GLY A 724 -23.19 -18.28 -7.58
CA GLY A 724 -23.40 -17.45 -6.39
C GLY A 724 -22.54 -17.90 -5.21
N PHE A 725 -22.55 -17.10 -4.13
CA PHE A 725 -21.67 -17.31 -2.97
C PHE A 725 -21.88 -18.68 -2.30
N THR A 726 -23.08 -18.97 -1.80
CA THR A 726 -23.40 -20.28 -1.19
C THR A 726 -23.39 -21.41 -2.23
N GLY A 727 -23.90 -21.15 -3.44
CA GLY A 727 -23.99 -22.14 -4.51
C GLY A 727 -22.63 -22.70 -4.94
N SER A 728 -21.63 -21.84 -5.07
CA SER A 728 -20.28 -22.26 -5.49
C SER A 728 -19.54 -23.12 -4.47
N TRP A 729 -19.70 -22.81 -3.17
CA TRP A 729 -19.16 -23.63 -2.09
C TRP A 729 -19.85 -24.99 -1.99
N LEU A 730 -21.16 -25.02 -2.20
CA LEU A 730 -21.91 -26.28 -2.25
C LEU A 730 -21.48 -27.15 -3.44
N VAL A 731 -21.28 -26.56 -4.64
CA VAL A 731 -20.74 -27.29 -5.80
C VAL A 731 -19.35 -27.87 -5.48
N LYS A 732 -18.46 -27.06 -4.89
CA LYS A 732 -17.13 -27.52 -4.49
C LYS A 732 -17.19 -28.69 -3.51
N LEU A 733 -18.06 -28.62 -2.51
CA LEU A 733 -18.25 -29.69 -1.53
C LEU A 733 -18.83 -30.96 -2.15
N LEU A 734 -19.84 -30.84 -3.02
CA LEU A 734 -20.44 -31.99 -3.69
C LEU A 734 -19.42 -32.72 -4.59
N LEU A 735 -18.62 -31.98 -5.36
CA LEU A 735 -17.56 -32.54 -6.20
C LEU A 735 -16.47 -33.22 -5.38
N SER A 736 -16.08 -32.66 -4.23
CA SER A 736 -15.09 -33.30 -3.35
C SER A 736 -15.62 -34.56 -2.65
N ARG A 737 -16.94 -34.68 -2.52
CA ARG A 737 -17.63 -35.88 -2.01
C ARG A 737 -18.02 -36.88 -3.13
N GLY A 738 -17.58 -36.64 -4.36
CA GLY A 738 -17.75 -37.57 -5.50
C GLY A 738 -19.14 -37.56 -6.15
N TYR A 739 -19.93 -36.50 -5.96
CA TYR A 739 -21.21 -36.35 -6.64
C TYR A 739 -21.04 -35.89 -8.09
N ALA A 740 -21.87 -36.40 -8.99
CA ALA A 740 -22.14 -35.74 -10.25
C ALA A 740 -23.06 -34.54 -10.00
N VAL A 741 -22.67 -33.36 -10.49
CA VAL A 741 -23.33 -32.08 -10.21
C VAL A 741 -23.82 -31.44 -11.51
N HIS A 742 -25.13 -31.22 -11.60
CA HIS A 742 -25.74 -30.29 -12.54
C HIS A 742 -25.74 -28.88 -11.91
N ALA A 743 -25.22 -27.88 -12.61
CA ALA A 743 -25.09 -26.52 -12.09
C ALA A 743 -25.79 -25.54 -13.02
N THR A 744 -26.83 -24.86 -12.53
CA THR A 744 -27.56 -23.88 -13.35
C THR A 744 -26.94 -22.48 -13.23
N LEU A 745 -26.74 -21.82 -14.36
CA LEU A 745 -26.24 -20.46 -14.48
C LEU A 745 -27.10 -19.70 -15.50
N ARG A 746 -27.35 -18.40 -15.30
CA ARG A 746 -28.01 -17.57 -16.33
C ARG A 746 -27.20 -17.52 -17.62
N ASP A 747 -25.88 -17.50 -17.50
CA ASP A 747 -24.94 -17.65 -18.60
C ASP A 747 -23.72 -18.50 -18.17
N PRO A 748 -23.62 -19.75 -18.65
CA PRO A 748 -22.47 -20.63 -18.40
C PRO A 748 -21.15 -20.15 -19.01
N TYR A 749 -21.19 -19.23 -19.97
CA TYR A 749 -20.01 -18.71 -20.67
C TYR A 749 -19.52 -17.37 -20.11
N ASP A 750 -20.26 -16.78 -19.16
CA ASP A 750 -19.85 -15.57 -18.47
C ASP A 750 -18.48 -15.81 -17.76
N PRO A 751 -17.46 -14.98 -18.03
CA PRO A 751 -16.13 -15.12 -17.42
C PRO A 751 -16.15 -15.22 -15.89
N LYS A 752 -17.14 -14.61 -15.21
CA LYS A 752 -17.26 -14.69 -13.75
C LYS A 752 -17.52 -16.11 -13.22
N ASN A 753 -18.01 -17.01 -14.08
CA ASN A 753 -18.31 -18.40 -13.73
C ASN A 753 -17.18 -19.38 -14.13
N ALA A 754 -16.11 -18.90 -14.77
CA ALA A 754 -15.02 -19.74 -15.28
C ALA A 754 -14.34 -20.58 -14.18
N PHE A 755 -14.31 -20.06 -12.94
CA PHE A 755 -13.71 -20.73 -11.78
C PHE A 755 -14.38 -22.07 -11.45
N LEU A 756 -15.67 -22.25 -11.78
CA LEU A 756 -16.40 -23.51 -11.50
C LEU A 756 -15.77 -24.71 -12.24
N LYS A 757 -15.25 -24.49 -13.45
CA LYS A 757 -14.56 -25.53 -14.23
C LYS A 757 -13.15 -25.84 -13.71
N GLN A 758 -12.61 -24.98 -12.85
CA GLN A 758 -11.28 -25.12 -12.24
C GLN A 758 -11.36 -25.81 -10.88
N LEU A 759 -12.56 -26.10 -10.37
CA LEU A 759 -12.73 -26.86 -9.14
C LEU A 759 -12.24 -28.29 -9.33
N GLU A 760 -11.68 -28.85 -8.26
CA GLU A 760 -11.25 -30.25 -8.22
C GLU A 760 -12.43 -31.18 -8.56
N ASN A 761 -12.17 -32.21 -9.37
CA ASN A 761 -13.15 -33.17 -9.91
C ASN A 761 -14.24 -32.58 -10.85
N ALA A 762 -14.20 -31.29 -11.18
CA ALA A 762 -15.19 -30.67 -12.06
C ALA A 762 -15.18 -31.20 -13.52
N PRO A 763 -14.03 -31.43 -14.19
CA PRO A 763 -14.02 -31.89 -15.58
C PRO A 763 -14.76 -33.22 -15.81
N GLU A 764 -14.80 -34.08 -14.80
CA GLU A 764 -15.43 -35.40 -14.86
C GLU A 764 -16.87 -35.38 -14.34
N ASN A 765 -17.17 -34.53 -13.35
CA ASN A 765 -18.41 -34.62 -12.58
C ASN A 765 -19.29 -33.36 -12.60
N LEU A 766 -18.87 -32.26 -13.26
CA LEU A 766 -19.66 -31.02 -13.32
C LEU A 766 -20.25 -30.79 -14.72
N ARG A 767 -21.57 -30.60 -14.79
CA ARG A 767 -22.27 -30.20 -16.01
C ARG A 767 -22.98 -28.87 -15.81
N LEU A 768 -22.62 -27.87 -16.63
CA LEU A 768 -23.24 -26.55 -16.57
C LEU A 768 -24.47 -26.48 -17.47
N PHE A 769 -25.56 -25.90 -16.96
CA PHE A 769 -26.80 -25.67 -17.69
C PHE A 769 -27.11 -24.17 -17.71
N LYS A 770 -27.52 -23.67 -18.88
CA LYS A 770 -28.06 -22.32 -19.01
C LYS A 770 -29.52 -22.33 -18.55
N ALA A 771 -29.82 -21.76 -17.39
CA ALA A 771 -31.17 -21.66 -16.86
C ALA A 771 -31.35 -20.44 -15.96
N ASP A 772 -32.57 -19.89 -15.96
CA ASP A 772 -33.00 -18.82 -15.08
C ASP A 772 -34.14 -19.31 -14.20
N VAL A 773 -34.07 -19.05 -12.89
CA VAL A 773 -35.14 -19.44 -11.95
C VAL A 773 -36.47 -18.77 -12.26
N LEU A 774 -36.48 -17.64 -12.98
CA LEU A 774 -37.71 -16.98 -13.43
C LEU A 774 -38.31 -17.57 -14.70
N ASP A 775 -37.60 -18.49 -15.37
CA ASP A 775 -38.04 -19.26 -16.54
C ASP A 775 -38.08 -20.77 -16.19
N GLY A 776 -39.22 -21.25 -15.72
CA GLY A 776 -39.40 -22.65 -15.30
C GLY A 776 -39.13 -23.69 -16.40
N GLY A 777 -39.30 -23.32 -17.67
CA GLY A 777 -38.98 -24.20 -18.81
C GLY A 777 -37.49 -24.51 -18.90
N SER A 778 -36.64 -23.54 -18.55
CA SER A 778 -35.18 -23.69 -18.57
C SER A 778 -34.64 -24.61 -17.47
N LEU A 779 -35.35 -24.75 -16.34
CA LEU A 779 -34.92 -25.53 -15.18
C LEU A 779 -35.13 -27.04 -15.36
N THR A 780 -36.23 -27.44 -16.00
CA THR A 780 -36.63 -28.85 -16.13
C THR A 780 -35.55 -29.70 -16.82
N ALA A 781 -34.88 -29.14 -17.83
CA ALA A 781 -33.78 -29.82 -18.53
C ALA A 781 -32.54 -30.03 -17.64
N ALA A 782 -32.27 -29.11 -16.71
CA ALA A 782 -31.17 -29.25 -15.77
C ALA A 782 -31.48 -30.25 -14.65
N PHE A 783 -32.76 -30.42 -14.29
CA PHE A 783 -33.19 -31.33 -13.23
C PHE A 783 -33.41 -32.76 -13.73
N ALA A 784 -33.52 -32.96 -15.04
CA ALA A 784 -33.73 -34.27 -15.64
C ALA A 784 -32.63 -35.27 -15.23
N GLY A 785 -33.06 -36.39 -14.63
CA GLY A 785 -32.18 -37.45 -14.13
C GLY A 785 -31.52 -37.16 -12.78
N CYS A 786 -31.76 -35.98 -12.19
CA CYS A 786 -31.26 -35.67 -10.86
C CYS A 786 -32.06 -36.40 -9.76
N GLU A 787 -31.36 -36.90 -8.75
CA GLU A 787 -31.97 -37.48 -7.55
C GLU A 787 -32.53 -36.39 -6.62
N GLY A 788 -31.86 -35.24 -6.60
CA GLY A 788 -32.20 -34.13 -5.75
C GLY A 788 -31.73 -32.78 -6.28
N VAL A 789 -32.34 -31.73 -5.74
CA VAL A 789 -32.04 -30.34 -6.10
C VAL A 789 -31.72 -29.54 -4.84
N PHE A 790 -30.70 -28.70 -4.92
CA PHE A 790 -30.37 -27.66 -3.95
C PHE A 790 -30.71 -26.30 -4.54
N HIS A 791 -31.48 -25.51 -3.81
CA HIS A 791 -31.97 -24.21 -4.24
C HIS A 791 -31.41 -23.04 -3.39
N PRO A 792 -30.14 -22.64 -3.59
CA PRO A 792 -29.59 -21.42 -3.00
C PRO A 792 -29.89 -20.16 -3.81
N ALA A 793 -30.42 -20.29 -5.03
CA ALA A 793 -30.66 -19.15 -5.90
C ALA A 793 -31.84 -18.29 -5.38
N THR A 794 -31.56 -17.03 -5.09
CA THR A 794 -32.60 -16.03 -4.79
C THR A 794 -32.35 -14.80 -5.66
N PRO A 795 -33.33 -14.34 -6.46
CA PRO A 795 -33.22 -13.07 -7.16
C PRO A 795 -33.17 -11.95 -6.12
N VAL A 796 -32.06 -11.18 -6.09
CA VAL A 796 -31.93 -9.98 -5.26
C VAL A 796 -31.46 -8.84 -6.17
N PRO A 797 -32.15 -7.69 -6.18
CA PRO A 797 -31.73 -6.53 -6.97
C PRO A 797 -30.32 -6.04 -6.62
N GLU A 798 -29.54 -5.70 -7.64
CA GLU A 798 -28.18 -5.16 -7.46
C GLU A 798 -28.16 -3.64 -7.20
N HIS A 799 -29.31 -2.98 -7.38
CA HIS A 799 -29.54 -1.53 -7.27
C HIS A 799 -30.62 -1.21 -6.22
N LYS A 800 -30.72 0.06 -5.82
CA LYS A 800 -31.77 0.55 -4.91
C LYS A 800 -33.14 0.27 -5.53
N THR A 801 -33.94 -0.55 -4.87
CA THR A 801 -35.27 -0.96 -5.33
C THR A 801 -36.25 0.21 -5.31
N VAL A 802 -36.94 0.44 -6.43
CA VAL A 802 -37.98 1.48 -6.56
C VAL A 802 -39.35 0.90 -6.21
N ASP A 803 -39.61 -0.34 -6.63
CA ASP A 803 -40.81 -1.11 -6.29
C ASP A 803 -40.39 -2.48 -5.70
N PRO A 804 -40.10 -2.57 -4.38
CA PRO A 804 -39.62 -3.79 -3.75
C PRO A 804 -40.60 -4.98 -3.86
N GLU A 805 -41.89 -4.72 -3.98
CA GLU A 805 -42.93 -5.74 -4.16
C GLU A 805 -42.77 -6.45 -5.52
N LYS A 806 -42.50 -5.69 -6.59
CA LYS A 806 -42.25 -6.26 -7.92
C LYS A 806 -40.82 -6.71 -8.16
N GLU A 807 -39.84 -6.05 -7.54
CA GLU A 807 -38.42 -6.24 -7.84
C GLU A 807 -37.74 -7.27 -6.92
N MET A 808 -38.29 -7.53 -5.72
CA MET A 808 -37.71 -8.45 -4.74
C MET A 808 -38.68 -9.56 -4.31
N LEU A 809 -39.89 -9.21 -3.87
CA LEU A 809 -40.87 -10.18 -3.37
C LEU A 809 -41.36 -11.12 -4.48
N ALA A 810 -41.99 -10.57 -5.53
CA ALA A 810 -42.57 -11.37 -6.60
C ALA A 810 -41.55 -12.29 -7.31
N PRO A 811 -40.30 -11.85 -7.61
CA PRO A 811 -39.29 -12.73 -8.21
C PRO A 811 -38.80 -13.84 -7.30
N ALA A 812 -38.64 -13.60 -5.99
CA ALA A 812 -38.22 -14.65 -5.05
C ALA A 812 -39.27 -15.77 -4.96
N VAL A 813 -40.54 -15.38 -4.79
CA VAL A 813 -41.66 -16.32 -4.70
C VAL A 813 -41.87 -17.06 -6.02
N LYS A 814 -41.86 -16.35 -7.16
CA LYS A 814 -41.97 -16.96 -8.49
C LYS A 814 -40.81 -17.90 -8.79
N GLY A 815 -39.58 -17.53 -8.43
CA GLY A 815 -38.39 -18.35 -8.61
C GLY A 815 -38.48 -19.68 -7.86
N THR A 816 -38.90 -19.64 -6.59
CA THR A 816 -39.10 -20.85 -5.79
C THR A 816 -40.24 -21.73 -6.35
N ARG A 817 -41.37 -21.14 -6.77
CA ARG A 817 -42.45 -21.86 -7.46
C ARG A 817 -41.96 -22.60 -8.69
N ASN A 818 -41.23 -21.91 -9.58
CA ASN A 818 -40.73 -22.51 -10.82
C ASN A 818 -39.78 -23.69 -10.54
N VAL A 819 -38.97 -23.62 -9.47
CA VAL A 819 -38.10 -24.72 -9.05
C VAL A 819 -38.91 -25.91 -8.55
N LEU A 820 -39.96 -25.69 -7.76
CA LEU A 820 -40.86 -26.75 -7.27
C LEU A 820 -41.59 -27.46 -8.41
N GLU A 821 -42.14 -26.68 -9.35
CA GLU A 821 -42.84 -27.19 -10.54
C GLU A 821 -41.88 -27.96 -11.45
N ALA A 822 -40.67 -27.44 -11.69
CA ALA A 822 -39.64 -28.12 -12.48
C ALA A 822 -39.14 -29.42 -11.80
N CYS A 823 -39.01 -29.45 -10.46
CA CYS A 823 -38.71 -30.67 -9.72
C CYS A 823 -39.79 -31.74 -9.96
N SER A 824 -41.06 -31.35 -9.90
CA SER A 824 -42.20 -32.25 -10.13
C SER A 824 -42.21 -32.77 -11.58
N ALA A 825 -42.01 -31.87 -12.55
CA ALA A 825 -41.95 -32.22 -13.97
C ALA A 825 -40.77 -33.16 -14.30
N ALA A 826 -39.64 -33.00 -13.61
CA ALA A 826 -38.45 -33.84 -13.76
C ALA A 826 -38.44 -35.09 -12.85
N SER A 827 -39.52 -35.34 -12.08
CA SER A 827 -39.62 -36.47 -11.13
C SER A 827 -38.53 -36.49 -10.05
N VAL A 828 -38.02 -35.31 -9.66
CA VAL A 828 -37.08 -35.13 -8.55
C VAL A 828 -37.80 -35.47 -7.25
N GLN A 829 -37.14 -36.24 -6.37
CA GLN A 829 -37.77 -36.72 -5.13
C GLN A 829 -37.53 -35.78 -3.94
N LYS A 830 -36.37 -35.09 -3.91
CA LYS A 830 -35.94 -34.28 -2.77
C LYS A 830 -35.42 -32.90 -3.21
N LEU A 831 -35.88 -31.85 -2.52
CA LEU A 831 -35.47 -30.47 -2.72
C LEU A 831 -35.02 -29.85 -1.40
N VAL A 832 -33.82 -29.27 -1.37
CA VAL A 832 -33.32 -28.46 -0.24
C VAL A 832 -33.36 -26.98 -0.63
N VAL A 833 -34.16 -26.18 0.06
CA VAL A 833 -34.32 -24.74 -0.17
C VAL A 833 -33.49 -23.95 0.84
N VAL A 834 -32.68 -23.01 0.36
CA VAL A 834 -31.96 -22.08 1.24
C VAL A 834 -32.83 -20.85 1.51
N SER A 835 -33.43 -20.83 2.68
CA SER A 835 -34.21 -19.71 3.20
C SER A 835 -33.28 -18.68 3.85
N SER A 836 -33.66 -18.09 4.98
CA SER A 836 -32.92 -17.09 5.75
C SER A 836 -33.47 -17.03 7.17
N ILE A 837 -32.63 -16.69 8.14
CA ILE A 837 -33.10 -16.33 9.49
C ILE A 837 -34.19 -15.24 9.47
N CYS A 838 -34.20 -14.39 8.43
CA CYS A 838 -35.23 -13.40 8.18
C CYS A 838 -36.65 -13.99 8.02
N ALA A 839 -36.78 -15.28 7.71
CA ALA A 839 -38.06 -15.96 7.61
C ALA A 839 -38.68 -16.27 8.98
N VAL A 840 -37.86 -16.30 10.05
CA VAL A 840 -38.25 -16.75 11.40
C VAL A 840 -38.10 -15.69 12.49
N CYS A 841 -37.29 -14.64 12.28
CA CYS A 841 -36.89 -13.71 13.35
C CYS A 841 -37.67 -12.39 13.44
N PHE A 842 -38.44 -11.99 12.41
CA PHE A 842 -39.12 -10.69 12.38
C PHE A 842 -40.59 -10.81 12.77
N ASN A 843 -40.87 -11.01 14.05
CA ASN A 843 -42.23 -11.13 14.56
C ASN A 843 -42.37 -10.39 15.91
N PRO A 844 -43.05 -9.23 15.94
CA PRO A 844 -43.18 -8.43 17.15
C PRO A 844 -44.09 -9.08 18.22
N SER A 845 -44.81 -10.15 17.87
CA SER A 845 -45.69 -10.89 18.78
C SER A 845 -44.98 -12.04 19.52
N LEU A 846 -43.70 -12.31 19.19
CA LEU A 846 -42.93 -13.32 19.92
C LEU A 846 -42.47 -12.77 21.29
N PRO A 847 -42.54 -13.56 22.38
CA PRO A 847 -41.98 -13.19 23.67
C PRO A 847 -40.49 -12.89 23.56
N ARG A 848 -39.99 -11.87 24.28
CA ARG A 848 -38.59 -11.41 24.17
C ARG A 848 -37.56 -12.44 24.63
N ASP A 849 -37.98 -13.39 25.46
CA ASP A 849 -37.19 -14.49 26.03
C ASP A 849 -37.32 -15.80 25.23
N ARG A 850 -38.18 -15.84 24.20
CA ARG A 850 -38.37 -17.04 23.38
C ARG A 850 -37.15 -17.25 22.46
N LEU A 851 -36.56 -18.45 22.54
CA LEU A 851 -35.58 -18.91 21.58
C LEU A 851 -36.21 -18.97 20.18
N ILE A 852 -35.54 -18.32 19.22
CA ILE A 852 -35.93 -18.39 17.80
C ILE A 852 -35.41 -19.70 17.24
N ASP A 853 -36.35 -20.56 16.81
CA ASP A 853 -36.09 -21.85 16.19
C ASP A 853 -36.89 -21.99 14.88
N GLU A 854 -36.78 -23.12 14.20
CA GLU A 854 -37.49 -23.43 12.96
C GLU A 854 -39.02 -23.60 13.11
N THR A 855 -39.58 -23.42 14.31
CA THR A 855 -41.04 -23.31 14.51
C THR A 855 -41.53 -21.86 14.49
N CYS A 856 -40.61 -20.90 14.55
CA CYS A 856 -40.92 -19.47 14.47
C CYS A 856 -41.17 -19.03 13.02
N TRP A 857 -41.99 -18.00 12.86
CA TRP A 857 -42.26 -17.35 11.59
C TRP A 857 -42.25 -15.84 11.77
N SER A 858 -41.62 -15.14 10.83
CA SER A 858 -41.74 -13.69 10.70
C SER A 858 -43.17 -13.31 10.35
N ASP A 859 -43.68 -12.25 10.97
CA ASP A 859 -45.02 -11.77 10.74
C ASP A 859 -45.08 -10.98 9.44
N LYS A 860 -45.76 -11.51 8.43
CA LYS A 860 -45.83 -10.91 7.08
C LYS A 860 -46.41 -9.50 7.09
N LYS A 861 -47.42 -9.26 7.93
CA LYS A 861 -48.06 -7.95 8.06
C LYS A 861 -47.05 -6.93 8.59
N SER A 862 -46.35 -7.27 9.67
CA SER A 862 -45.28 -6.45 10.24
C SER A 862 -44.14 -6.25 9.24
N CYS A 863 -43.73 -7.28 8.50
CA CYS A 863 -42.71 -7.13 7.47
C CYS A 863 -43.13 -6.11 6.40
N LYS A 864 -44.39 -6.15 5.94
CA LYS A 864 -44.92 -5.24 4.93
C LYS A 864 -45.07 -3.81 5.47
N GLU A 865 -45.61 -3.65 6.67
CA GLU A 865 -45.80 -2.35 7.32
C GLU A 865 -44.48 -1.63 7.65
N ASN A 866 -43.42 -2.38 7.95
CA ASN A 866 -42.09 -1.84 8.25
C ASN A 866 -41.13 -1.86 7.04
N GLU A 867 -41.65 -2.08 5.83
CA GLU A 867 -40.86 -2.13 4.60
C GLU A 867 -39.69 -3.14 4.61
N ASN A 868 -39.78 -4.21 5.41
CA ASN A 868 -38.80 -5.30 5.49
C ASN A 868 -39.03 -6.33 4.37
N TRP A 869 -38.89 -5.87 3.12
CA TRP A 869 -39.24 -6.62 1.92
C TRP A 869 -38.45 -7.92 1.74
N TYR A 870 -37.18 -7.95 2.16
CA TYR A 870 -36.38 -9.17 2.10
C TYR A 870 -36.87 -10.23 3.10
N CYS A 871 -37.25 -9.82 4.31
CA CYS A 871 -37.86 -10.73 5.29
C CYS A 871 -39.17 -11.28 4.76
N LEU A 872 -40.04 -10.42 4.22
CA LEU A 872 -41.29 -10.83 3.61
C LEU A 872 -41.08 -11.83 2.47
N ALA A 873 -40.12 -11.56 1.57
CA ALA A 873 -39.81 -12.42 0.43
C ALA A 873 -39.33 -13.81 0.86
N LYS A 874 -38.47 -13.89 1.87
CA LYS A 874 -37.98 -15.17 2.39
C LYS A 874 -39.07 -15.94 3.14
N THR A 875 -39.91 -15.26 3.91
CA THR A 875 -41.06 -15.87 4.59
C THR A 875 -42.06 -16.46 3.59
N GLU A 876 -42.48 -15.71 2.56
CA GLU A 876 -43.46 -16.20 1.58
C GLU A 876 -42.91 -17.32 0.68
N ALA A 877 -41.63 -17.23 0.29
CA ALA A 877 -41.01 -18.28 -0.51
C ALA A 877 -40.85 -19.60 0.29
N GLU A 878 -40.49 -19.52 1.58
CA GLU A 878 -40.37 -20.69 2.44
C GLU A 878 -41.72 -21.35 2.73
N GLU A 879 -42.73 -20.57 3.10
CA GLU A 879 -44.08 -21.09 3.33
C GLU A 879 -44.65 -21.76 2.06
N MET A 880 -44.49 -21.13 0.90
CA MET A 880 -44.90 -21.71 -0.37
C MET A 880 -44.23 -23.06 -0.65
N ALA A 881 -42.93 -23.18 -0.35
CA ALA A 881 -42.19 -24.42 -0.59
C ALA A 881 -42.69 -25.56 0.30
N LEU A 882 -42.98 -25.27 1.57
CA LEU A 882 -43.54 -26.24 2.51
C LEU A 882 -45.00 -26.62 2.14
N GLU A 883 -45.85 -25.65 1.80
CA GLU A 883 -47.21 -25.95 1.33
C GLU A 883 -47.22 -26.79 0.04
N TYR A 884 -46.30 -26.52 -0.89
CA TYR A 884 -46.18 -27.28 -2.12
C TYR A 884 -45.77 -28.73 -1.83
N SER A 885 -44.86 -28.93 -0.86
CA SER A 885 -44.43 -30.23 -0.36
C SER A 885 -45.62 -31.08 0.09
N GLU A 886 -46.49 -30.51 0.93
CA GLU A 886 -47.68 -31.19 1.46
C GLU A 886 -48.69 -31.55 0.37
N LYS A 887 -48.87 -30.67 -0.62
CA LYS A 887 -49.88 -30.84 -1.68
C LYS A 887 -49.45 -31.80 -2.79
N ASN A 888 -48.16 -31.86 -3.12
CA ASN A 888 -47.66 -32.52 -4.33
C ASN A 888 -46.73 -33.72 -4.07
N GLY A 889 -46.44 -34.05 -2.81
CA GLY A 889 -45.62 -35.22 -2.46
C GLY A 889 -44.13 -35.11 -2.79
N LEU A 890 -43.63 -33.90 -3.09
CA LEU A 890 -42.21 -33.60 -3.23
C LEU A 890 -41.60 -33.44 -1.83
N HIS A 891 -40.49 -34.10 -1.50
CA HIS A 891 -39.85 -33.93 -0.18
C HIS A 891 -39.04 -32.63 -0.14
N VAL A 892 -39.60 -31.59 0.47
CA VAL A 892 -38.94 -30.28 0.61
C VAL A 892 -38.37 -30.09 2.01
N ILE A 893 -37.14 -29.60 2.09
CA ILE A 893 -36.44 -29.24 3.33
C ILE A 893 -36.00 -27.78 3.21
N THR A 894 -36.29 -26.94 4.20
CA THR A 894 -35.79 -25.56 4.26
C THR A 894 -34.67 -25.43 5.28
N VAL A 895 -33.68 -24.58 4.98
CA VAL A 895 -32.59 -24.24 5.89
C VAL A 895 -32.50 -22.72 6.01
N CYS A 896 -32.49 -22.20 7.24
CA CYS A 896 -32.53 -20.77 7.55
C CYS A 896 -31.18 -20.26 8.06
N PRO A 897 -30.19 -20.02 7.18
CA PRO A 897 -28.89 -19.50 7.62
C PRO A 897 -29.01 -18.06 8.14
N GLY A 898 -28.12 -17.72 9.08
CA GLY A 898 -27.83 -16.33 9.46
C GLY A 898 -27.07 -15.58 8.36
N VAL A 899 -26.41 -14.48 8.73
CA VAL A 899 -25.51 -13.75 7.83
C VAL A 899 -24.32 -14.64 7.48
N ILE A 900 -24.15 -14.94 6.20
CA ILE A 900 -23.12 -15.87 5.73
C ILE A 900 -21.81 -15.12 5.46
N PHE A 901 -20.73 -15.50 6.14
CA PHE A 901 -19.38 -14.99 5.88
C PHE A 901 -18.43 -16.10 5.41
N GLY A 902 -17.33 -15.74 4.75
CA GLY A 902 -16.33 -16.70 4.27
C GLY A 902 -15.63 -16.27 3.00
N LEU A 903 -14.68 -17.09 2.55
CA LEU A 903 -13.85 -16.81 1.38
C LEU A 903 -14.68 -16.82 0.08
N LEU A 904 -14.51 -15.81 -0.77
CA LEU A 904 -15.12 -15.78 -2.10
C LEU A 904 -14.32 -16.69 -3.05
N LEU A 905 -14.99 -17.63 -3.71
CA LEU A 905 -14.36 -18.44 -4.77
C LEU A 905 -14.37 -17.71 -6.13
N GLN A 906 -15.23 -16.70 -6.27
CA GLN A 906 -15.33 -15.82 -7.42
C GLN A 906 -14.50 -14.54 -7.23
N THR A 907 -13.94 -14.01 -8.33
CA THR A 907 -13.03 -12.86 -8.31
C THR A 907 -13.66 -11.51 -8.67
N VAL A 908 -14.93 -11.48 -9.13
CA VAL A 908 -15.48 -10.30 -9.84
C VAL A 908 -16.65 -9.61 -9.14
N LEU A 909 -17.36 -10.24 -8.19
CA LEU A 909 -18.55 -9.64 -7.54
C LEU A 909 -18.65 -9.95 -6.03
N LEU A 910 -18.81 -8.89 -5.23
CA LEU A 910 -19.10 -8.94 -3.79
C LEU A 910 -20.56 -9.32 -3.54
N ASN A 911 -20.80 -10.33 -2.71
CA ASN A 911 -22.15 -10.69 -2.27
C ASN A 911 -22.70 -9.71 -1.22
N ALA A 912 -24.02 -9.75 -0.97
CA ALA A 912 -24.69 -8.84 -0.03
C ALA A 912 -24.10 -8.90 1.40
N SER A 913 -23.82 -10.09 1.93
CA SER A 913 -23.21 -10.25 3.25
C SER A 913 -21.80 -9.65 3.31
N SER A 914 -20.97 -9.85 2.28
CA SER A 914 -19.66 -9.20 2.17
C SER A 914 -19.76 -7.68 2.03
N LYS A 915 -20.80 -7.14 1.36
CA LYS A 915 -21.07 -5.70 1.31
C LYS A 915 -21.46 -5.15 2.69
N VAL A 916 -22.25 -5.88 3.48
CA VAL A 916 -22.57 -5.51 4.88
C VAL A 916 -21.31 -5.50 5.74
N LEU A 917 -20.43 -6.50 5.61
CA LEU A 917 -19.16 -6.53 6.34
C LEU A 917 -18.26 -5.34 5.95
N LEU A 918 -18.14 -5.04 4.65
CA LEU A 918 -17.40 -3.86 4.18
C LEU A 918 -18.03 -2.55 4.70
N TYR A 919 -19.35 -2.46 4.71
CA TYR A 919 -20.09 -1.31 5.25
C TYR A 919 -19.82 -1.10 6.75
N ILE A 920 -19.79 -2.19 7.54
CA ILE A 920 -19.41 -2.14 8.96
C ILE A 920 -17.94 -1.74 9.11
N MET A 921 -17.03 -2.36 8.35
CA MET A 921 -15.59 -2.05 8.41
C MET A 921 -15.26 -0.62 7.97
N LYS A 922 -16.09 -0.02 7.12
CA LYS A 922 -15.99 1.38 6.68
C LYS A 922 -16.68 2.37 7.62
N GLY A 923 -17.22 1.89 8.74
CA GLY A 923 -17.83 2.73 9.76
C GLY A 923 -19.24 3.21 9.40
N GLY A 924 -20.13 2.30 8.98
CA GLY A 924 -21.56 2.59 8.80
C GLY A 924 -22.22 3.29 10.01
N PRO A 925 -23.45 3.81 9.87
CA PRO A 925 -24.17 4.57 10.89
C PRO A 925 -24.31 3.81 12.21
N ASP A 926 -24.44 4.57 13.30
CA ASP A 926 -24.70 4.07 14.66
C ASP A 926 -25.95 3.19 14.76
N ALA A 927 -26.82 3.20 13.75
CA ALA A 927 -27.99 2.32 13.63
C ALA A 927 -27.67 0.81 13.56
N LEU A 928 -26.39 0.43 13.46
CA LEU A 928 -25.90 -0.95 13.62
C LEU A 928 -25.31 -1.25 15.01
N SER A 929 -25.02 -0.23 15.82
CA SER A 929 -24.61 -0.41 17.21
C SER A 929 -25.76 -1.04 18.00
N ASN A 930 -25.46 -2.02 18.85
CA ASN A 930 -26.42 -2.80 19.64
C ASN A 930 -27.40 -3.71 18.88
N LYS A 931 -27.13 -4.06 17.60
CA LYS A 931 -27.90 -5.11 16.89
C LYS A 931 -27.18 -6.46 16.91
N PHE A 932 -27.88 -7.50 17.31
CA PHE A 932 -27.40 -8.89 17.26
C PHE A 932 -27.50 -9.43 15.84
N PHE A 933 -26.39 -9.95 15.29
CA PHE A 933 -26.35 -10.60 13.99
C PHE A 933 -25.92 -12.07 14.16
N PRO A 934 -26.81 -13.05 13.91
CA PRO A 934 -26.39 -14.43 13.83
C PRO A 934 -25.55 -14.60 12.56
N ILE A 935 -24.31 -15.08 12.70
CA ILE A 935 -23.34 -15.22 11.62
C ILE A 935 -22.98 -16.71 11.46
N VAL A 936 -22.78 -17.16 10.22
CA VAL A 936 -22.38 -18.54 9.91
C VAL A 936 -21.34 -18.56 8.78
N ASP A 937 -20.39 -19.49 8.83
CA ASP A 937 -19.42 -19.66 7.75
C ASP A 937 -20.06 -20.33 6.53
N VAL A 938 -19.74 -19.87 5.33
CA VAL A 938 -20.24 -20.43 4.07
C VAL A 938 -19.92 -21.92 3.89
N ARG A 939 -18.82 -22.40 4.47
CA ARG A 939 -18.45 -23.82 4.49
C ARG A 939 -19.42 -24.63 5.35
N ASP A 940 -19.74 -24.11 6.53
CA ASP A 940 -20.69 -24.75 7.45
C ASP A 940 -22.10 -24.77 6.86
N VAL A 941 -22.51 -23.71 6.13
CA VAL A 941 -23.77 -23.71 5.38
C VAL A 941 -23.78 -24.80 4.31
N ALA A 942 -22.69 -24.94 3.53
CA ALA A 942 -22.61 -25.98 2.51
C ALA A 942 -22.66 -27.40 3.12
N ASP A 943 -21.95 -27.63 4.22
CA ASP A 943 -21.99 -28.90 4.95
C ASP A 943 -23.39 -29.18 5.53
N ALA A 944 -24.06 -28.18 6.11
CA ALA A 944 -25.41 -28.30 6.63
C ALA A 944 -26.42 -28.69 5.53
N LEU A 945 -26.34 -28.05 4.35
CA LEU A 945 -27.18 -28.37 3.20
C LEU A 945 -27.00 -29.82 2.75
N LEU A 946 -25.75 -30.27 2.61
CA LEU A 946 -25.48 -31.67 2.26
C LEU A 946 -25.93 -32.65 3.35
N LEU A 947 -25.77 -32.28 4.63
CA LEU A 947 -26.15 -33.11 5.76
C LEU A 947 -27.67 -33.35 5.81
N VAL A 948 -28.47 -32.29 5.66
CA VAL A 948 -29.94 -32.43 5.64
C VAL A 948 -30.42 -33.20 4.41
N TYR A 949 -29.72 -33.04 3.28
CA TYR A 949 -29.98 -33.82 2.08
C TYR A 949 -29.74 -35.32 2.32
N ASP A 950 -28.61 -35.70 2.92
CA ASP A 950 -28.23 -37.10 3.14
C ASP A 950 -29.03 -37.79 4.25
N LYS A 951 -29.41 -37.07 5.33
CA LYS A 951 -30.01 -37.68 6.53
C LYS A 951 -31.54 -37.75 6.55
N ALA A 952 -32.25 -36.98 5.74
CA ALA A 952 -33.70 -36.96 5.76
C ALA A 952 -34.28 -38.14 4.93
N GLY A 953 -34.86 -39.15 5.59
CA GLY A 953 -35.58 -40.23 4.91
C GLY A 953 -37.00 -39.77 4.48
N PRO A 954 -37.67 -40.47 3.54
CA PRO A 954 -39.04 -40.11 3.12
C PRO A 954 -40.11 -40.29 4.21
N SER A 955 -39.77 -40.92 5.34
CA SER A 955 -40.68 -41.16 6.48
C SER A 955 -40.15 -40.65 7.82
N SER A 956 -39.06 -39.88 7.86
CA SER A 956 -38.61 -39.26 9.10
C SER A 956 -39.44 -38.02 9.34
N ASP A 957 -40.28 -38.06 10.38
CA ASP A 957 -40.91 -36.91 10.99
C ASP A 957 -39.93 -35.73 10.96
N THR A 958 -40.28 -34.65 10.25
CA THR A 958 -39.42 -33.47 10.00
C THR A 958 -39.00 -32.78 11.30
N SER A 959 -39.50 -33.25 12.44
CA SER A 959 -39.13 -32.92 13.80
C SER A 959 -37.77 -33.48 14.29
N VAL A 960 -37.22 -34.54 13.70
CA VAL A 960 -36.12 -35.32 14.34
C VAL A 960 -34.69 -34.87 13.98
N LEU A 961 -34.50 -34.01 12.97
CA LEU A 961 -33.19 -33.38 12.70
C LEU A 961 -32.96 -32.06 13.47
N LYS A 962 -33.91 -31.67 14.33
CA LYS A 962 -33.98 -30.36 15.01
C LYS A 962 -33.04 -30.16 16.21
N ASN A 963 -32.46 -31.21 16.80
CA ASN A 963 -31.74 -31.12 18.10
C ASN A 963 -30.22 -31.33 18.06
N LYS A 964 -29.50 -30.92 17.00
CA LYS A 964 -28.01 -31.09 16.97
C LYS A 964 -27.17 -29.86 16.65
N TRP A 965 -27.77 -28.67 16.58
CA TRP A 965 -27.05 -27.43 16.30
C TRP A 965 -27.55 -26.24 17.13
N THR A 966 -27.77 -26.45 18.43
CA THR A 966 -27.91 -25.38 19.43
C THR A 966 -26.57 -25.02 20.04
#